data_AF-A0A3A0F609-F1
#
_entry.id   AF-A0A3A0F609-F1
#
_cell.length_a   1.000
_cell.length_b   1.000
_cell.length_c   1.000
_cell.angle_alpha   90.00
_cell.angle_beta   90.00
_cell.angle_gamma   90.00
#
_symmetry.space_group_name_H-M   'P 1'
#
loop_
_entity.id
_entity.type
_entity.pdbx_description
1 polymer ?
#
loop_
_entity_poly.entity_id
_entity_poly.type
_entity_poly.pdbx_seq_one_letter_code
_entity_poly.pdbx_strand_id
1 'polypeptide(L)'
;MLPALAPLLPPAPEPPPADPVEQRFALLDAIAATLLRAAAHEPLLVFLDDLQWTDPSSFEVLAYLAPELRASRLVVLGTHRDPPDSREAPSAARYARIADRVDLDGLGRAEADRFVEQLAGTRVAPALLDSILRLTRGNPFFIDETVRLIRARGDLAGAASAVELPETVREVIRRHLHPLEPDARALVTAAAVFGHEFELPALCAATGAAPAVALERLGAAASMGLVEPVAATPTRYRFVHALIPETLYADLGPLARAELHRSAAHALERVHETSIEPPAAELAYHFFRAAPLGEGERAARWSVRAGRQAFAARAWEEAAGHLAQALDALAIAGGEEPERLQLLLELARAQSHAGLPAATATYETAARLARALGDHAALAQAALGSEPLGVDMGNADQGFLVQAEEALRALPAEDSPLRVSLLARLASALLFSGGAERRRALADEAVERARRLGAPVPLAVALIARHYATWGPDSEPADRLVLLDEAHALAASAGEHRLVLECELSRVADLLEAGRLSEAEAASARLAKRCAEWRLPLFRLHARFVQHTLAALRGRYDELAAALAEDDAGPLAALRPLTAQSWEATRLSLRLERGGLAESEAVVRFVVQLLPDFWLWRATLALLCVEQQRSDEARQLVAPFASGAARVPRDGFHVATLAVAAYVASRLGDAAVAAAVLPGLRACADRHVVFGIGANGWGSVARYAGLAACASGDVDAGVALLERAVAANDAAGVRPFAAWARFD
;
A
#
# COMPACT_ATOMS: atom_id res chain seq x y z
N MET A 1 10.88 -2.29 -12.81
CA MET A 1 12.10 -2.31 -11.96
C MET A 1 12.14 -3.49 -10.98
N LEU A 2 11.01 -3.78 -10.31
CA LEU A 2 10.86 -4.91 -9.37
C LEU A 2 11.28 -6.31 -9.91
N PRO A 3 10.99 -6.71 -11.17
CA PRO A 3 11.34 -8.05 -11.65
C PRO A 3 12.85 -8.31 -11.76
N ALA A 4 13.64 -7.26 -12.05
CA ALA A 4 15.09 -7.37 -12.22
C ALA A 4 15.86 -7.41 -10.88
N LEU A 5 15.24 -6.93 -9.79
CA LEU A 5 15.79 -7.01 -8.43
C LEU A 5 15.44 -8.33 -7.73
N ALA A 6 14.41 -9.05 -8.20
CA ALA A 6 13.97 -10.33 -7.64
C ALA A 6 15.08 -11.39 -7.45
N PRO A 7 16.11 -11.51 -8.32
CA PRO A 7 17.21 -12.46 -8.13
C PRO A 7 18.22 -12.05 -7.06
N LEU A 8 18.30 -10.75 -6.74
CA LEU A 8 19.21 -10.16 -5.75
C LEU A 8 18.56 -10.10 -4.36
N LEU A 9 17.25 -10.24 -4.30
CA LEU A 9 16.49 -10.34 -3.07
C LEU A 9 16.47 -11.82 -2.62
N PRO A 10 16.67 -12.11 -1.32
CA PRO A 10 16.35 -13.45 -0.82
C PRO A 10 14.88 -13.77 -1.18
N PRO A 11 14.55 -15.03 -1.52
CA PRO A 11 13.20 -15.40 -1.91
C PRO A 11 12.22 -14.89 -0.86
N ALA A 12 11.38 -13.94 -1.26
CA ALA A 12 10.32 -13.44 -0.41
C ALA A 12 9.32 -14.61 -0.21
N PRO A 13 9.06 -15.06 1.03
CA PRO A 13 7.87 -15.84 1.30
C PRO A 13 6.67 -15.04 0.83
N GLU A 14 5.72 -15.73 0.21
CA GLU A 14 4.45 -15.17 -0.21
C GLU A 14 3.82 -14.32 0.90
N PRO A 15 3.57 -13.02 0.67
CA PRO A 15 2.88 -12.18 1.65
C PRO A 15 1.43 -12.71 1.79
N PRO A 16 0.94 -12.98 3.01
CA PRO A 16 -0.44 -13.40 3.25
C PRO A 16 -1.43 -12.31 2.82
N PRO A 17 -2.71 -12.65 2.66
CA PRO A 17 -3.75 -11.69 2.29
C PRO A 17 -3.83 -10.56 3.33
N ALA A 18 -3.17 -9.44 3.04
CA ALA A 18 -3.18 -8.21 3.81
C ALA A 18 -4.10 -7.16 3.17
N ASP A 19 -4.39 -6.10 3.91
CA ASP A 19 -4.93 -4.86 3.34
C ASP A 19 -4.07 -4.42 2.13
N PRO A 20 -4.64 -4.09 0.96
CA PRO A 20 -4.09 -3.13 0.00
C PRO A 20 -2.80 -2.39 0.37
N VAL A 21 -2.94 -1.53 1.38
CA VAL A 21 -1.94 -0.55 1.79
C VAL A 21 -0.85 -1.24 2.60
N GLU A 22 -1.20 -2.32 3.31
CA GLU A 22 -0.26 -3.16 4.04
C GLU A 22 0.70 -3.88 3.10
N GLN A 23 0.20 -4.51 2.03
CA GLN A 23 1.06 -5.26 1.11
C GLN A 23 2.03 -4.35 0.37
N ARG A 24 1.52 -3.19 -0.06
CA ARG A 24 2.30 -2.13 -0.68
C ARG A 24 3.42 -1.68 0.25
N PHE A 25 3.10 -1.32 1.49
CA PHE A 25 4.11 -0.90 2.45
C PHE A 25 5.10 -2.02 2.82
N ALA A 26 4.65 -3.27 2.91
CA ALA A 26 5.52 -4.41 3.25
C ALA A 26 6.61 -4.59 2.21
N LEU A 27 6.22 -4.42 0.94
CA LEU A 27 7.11 -4.49 -0.20
C LEU A 27 8.12 -3.33 -0.16
N LEU A 28 7.67 -2.10 0.07
CA LEU A 28 8.54 -0.92 0.18
C LEU A 28 9.57 -1.09 1.32
N ASP A 29 9.13 -1.44 2.53
CA ASP A 29 10.00 -1.66 3.71
C ASP A 29 10.99 -2.82 3.47
N ALA A 30 10.52 -3.94 2.91
CA ALA A 30 11.38 -5.09 2.64
C ALA A 30 12.49 -4.75 1.63
N ILE A 31 12.18 -4.00 0.57
CA ILE A 31 13.16 -3.57 -0.43
C ILE A 31 14.16 -2.60 0.19
N ALA A 32 13.68 -1.56 0.89
CA ALA A 32 14.53 -0.57 1.52
C ALA A 32 15.45 -1.21 2.56
N ALA A 33 14.91 -2.00 3.48
CA ALA A 33 15.70 -2.67 4.52
C ALA A 33 16.73 -3.65 3.93
N THR A 34 16.45 -4.28 2.78
CA THR A 34 17.41 -5.16 2.12
C THR A 34 18.59 -4.38 1.52
N LEU A 35 18.30 -3.28 0.82
CA LEU A 35 19.34 -2.42 0.27
C LEU A 35 20.18 -1.75 1.35
N LEU A 36 19.55 -1.30 2.44
CA LEU A 36 20.24 -0.70 3.58
C LEU A 36 21.13 -1.72 4.32
N ARG A 37 20.66 -2.96 4.52
CA ARG A 37 21.49 -4.04 5.09
C ARG A 37 22.69 -4.37 4.21
N ALA A 38 22.50 -4.43 2.89
CA ALA A 38 23.61 -4.64 1.96
C ALA A 38 24.64 -3.51 2.05
N ALA A 39 24.16 -2.26 2.07
CA ALA A 39 25.01 -1.07 2.19
C ALA A 39 25.72 -0.94 3.55
N ALA A 40 25.19 -1.55 4.61
CA ALA A 40 25.81 -1.54 5.94
C ALA A 40 27.12 -2.36 5.98
N HIS A 41 27.23 -3.40 5.14
CA HIS A 41 28.44 -4.22 5.04
C HIS A 41 29.50 -3.55 4.16
N GLU A 42 29.12 -3.08 2.98
CA GLU A 42 30.01 -2.40 2.03
C GLU A 42 29.26 -1.26 1.31
N PRO A 43 29.93 -0.16 0.90
CA PRO A 43 29.29 0.90 0.14
C PRO A 43 28.67 0.37 -1.16
N LEU A 44 27.39 0.71 -1.41
CA LEU A 44 26.62 0.20 -2.54
C LEU A 44 26.19 1.33 -3.48
N LEU A 45 26.46 1.19 -4.77
CA LEU A 45 25.90 2.04 -5.83
C LEU A 45 24.84 1.25 -6.60
N VAL A 46 23.61 1.74 -6.60
CA VAL A 46 22.51 1.21 -7.41
C VAL A 46 22.30 2.13 -8.61
N PHE A 47 22.53 1.61 -9.81
CA PHE A 47 22.32 2.33 -11.06
C PHE A 47 20.99 1.92 -11.70
N LEU A 48 20.13 2.88 -11.99
CA LEU A 48 18.80 2.70 -12.57
C LEU A 48 18.74 3.44 -13.91
N ASP A 49 18.55 2.69 -14.99
CA ASP A 49 18.42 3.27 -16.32
C ASP A 49 16.95 3.54 -16.67
N ASP A 50 16.69 4.62 -17.41
CA ASP A 50 15.40 5.01 -17.97
C ASP A 50 14.23 5.22 -16.97
N LEU A 51 14.44 6.10 -15.98
CA LEU A 51 13.44 6.43 -14.96
C LEU A 51 12.12 6.99 -15.50
N GLN A 52 12.08 7.50 -16.74
CA GLN A 52 10.84 7.96 -17.37
C GLN A 52 9.78 6.86 -17.53
N TRP A 53 10.20 5.60 -17.60
CA TRP A 53 9.30 4.44 -17.66
C TRP A 53 8.98 3.86 -16.28
N THR A 54 9.45 4.50 -15.20
CA THR A 54 9.18 4.03 -13.84
C THR A 54 7.68 4.11 -13.56
N ASP A 55 7.11 2.95 -13.24
CA ASP A 55 5.74 2.80 -12.76
C ASP A 55 5.56 3.51 -11.39
N PRO A 56 4.32 3.83 -10.99
CA PRO A 56 4.06 4.52 -9.71
C PRO A 56 4.66 3.81 -8.49
N SER A 57 4.70 2.48 -8.47
CA SER A 57 5.14 1.69 -7.33
C SER A 57 6.66 1.66 -7.20
N SER A 58 7.38 1.58 -8.32
CA SER A 58 8.84 1.76 -8.35
C SER A 58 9.25 3.18 -7.93
N PHE A 59 8.46 4.20 -8.25
CA PHE A 59 8.70 5.57 -7.75
C PHE A 59 8.51 5.65 -6.24
N GLU A 60 7.48 5.00 -5.69
CA GLU A 60 7.25 4.97 -4.25
C GLU A 60 8.39 4.28 -3.49
N VAL A 61 9.02 3.24 -4.05
CA VAL A 61 10.24 2.66 -3.48
C VAL A 61 11.34 3.71 -3.36
N LEU A 62 11.58 4.49 -4.42
CA LEU A 62 12.59 5.53 -4.43
C LEU A 62 12.25 6.67 -3.45
N ALA A 63 10.98 7.06 -3.39
CA ALA A 63 10.50 8.09 -2.47
C ALA A 63 10.59 7.63 -1.01
N TYR A 64 10.28 6.36 -0.74
CA TYR A 64 10.39 5.75 0.60
C TYR A 64 11.84 5.61 1.04
N LEU A 65 12.75 5.25 0.12
CA LEU A 65 14.17 5.08 0.41
C LEU A 65 14.92 6.42 0.56
N ALA A 66 14.48 7.48 -0.12
CA ALA A 66 15.22 8.74 -0.20
C ALA A 66 15.61 9.39 1.14
N PRO A 67 14.76 9.41 2.18
CA PRO A 67 15.13 9.92 3.51
C PRO A 67 16.29 9.14 4.15
N GLU A 68 16.32 7.82 3.96
CA GLU A 68 17.29 6.88 4.54
C GLU A 68 18.68 6.95 3.88
N LEU A 69 18.76 7.47 2.65
CA LEU A 69 20.03 7.55 1.91
C LEU A 69 21.05 8.47 2.58
N ARG A 70 20.60 9.53 3.27
CA ARG A 70 21.50 10.53 3.87
C ARG A 70 22.34 9.99 5.02
N ALA A 71 21.85 8.97 5.72
CA ALA A 71 22.52 8.37 6.87
C ALA A 71 23.18 7.01 6.56
N SER A 72 23.10 6.55 5.31
CA SER A 72 23.58 5.23 4.89
C SER A 72 24.77 5.31 3.92
N ARG A 73 25.33 4.14 3.57
CA ARG A 73 26.41 4.01 2.56
C ARG A 73 25.86 3.60 1.19
N LEU A 74 24.62 3.97 0.91
CA LEU A 74 23.89 3.63 -0.32
C LEU A 74 23.79 4.87 -1.21
N VAL A 75 24.20 4.75 -2.47
CA VAL A 75 23.98 5.77 -3.51
C VAL A 75 23.06 5.19 -4.57
N VAL A 76 22.02 5.93 -4.95
CA VAL A 76 21.13 5.58 -6.06
C VAL A 76 21.34 6.61 -7.17
N LEU A 77 21.77 6.14 -8.34
CA LEU A 77 21.97 6.95 -9.54
C LEU A 77 20.93 6.55 -10.59
N GLY A 78 20.13 7.51 -11.04
CA GLY A 78 19.10 7.29 -12.05
C GLY A 78 19.34 8.11 -13.31
N THR A 79 19.10 7.54 -14.50
CA THR A 79 19.03 8.29 -15.76
C THR A 79 17.56 8.59 -16.08
N HIS A 80 17.28 9.76 -16.67
CA HIS A 80 15.91 10.21 -16.96
C HIS A 80 15.87 11.00 -18.26
N ARG A 81 14.79 10.84 -19.05
CA ARG A 81 14.52 11.63 -20.26
C ARG A 81 13.06 12.12 -20.29
N ASP A 82 12.86 13.43 -20.41
CA ASP A 82 11.52 14.00 -20.64
C ASP A 82 11.10 13.84 -22.12
N PRO A 83 9.89 13.34 -22.43
CA PRO A 83 9.38 13.26 -23.80
C PRO A 83 9.14 14.66 -24.40
N PRO A 84 9.42 14.90 -25.70
CA PRO A 84 9.23 16.22 -26.32
C PRO A 84 7.77 16.73 -26.37
N ASP A 85 6.77 15.85 -26.28
CA ASP A 85 5.35 16.12 -26.56
C ASP A 85 4.39 15.79 -25.40
N SER A 86 4.87 15.63 -24.17
CA SER A 86 3.96 15.35 -23.04
C SER A 86 3.12 16.58 -22.68
N ARG A 87 1.79 16.48 -22.85
CA ARG A 87 0.80 17.44 -22.32
C ARG A 87 0.68 17.43 -20.78
N GLU A 88 1.36 16.49 -20.12
CA GLU A 88 1.46 16.36 -18.67
C GLU A 88 2.66 17.16 -18.13
N ALA A 89 2.63 17.50 -16.84
CA ALA A 89 3.77 18.14 -16.17
C ALA A 89 5.04 17.27 -16.34
N PRO A 90 6.24 17.88 -16.48
CA PRO A 90 7.48 17.14 -16.72
C PRO A 90 7.64 16.00 -15.72
N SER A 91 7.85 14.76 -16.18
CA SER A 91 7.98 13.61 -15.28
C SER A 91 9.21 13.74 -14.37
N ALA A 92 10.23 14.51 -14.78
CA ALA A 92 11.33 14.93 -13.92
C ALA A 92 10.89 15.69 -12.65
N ALA A 93 9.77 16.42 -12.68
CA ALA A 93 9.30 17.22 -11.55
C ALA A 93 8.92 16.35 -10.33
N ARG A 94 8.56 15.08 -10.54
CA ARG A 94 8.24 14.15 -9.44
C ARG A 94 9.48 13.74 -8.65
N TYR A 95 10.65 13.66 -9.30
CA TYR A 95 11.92 13.28 -8.67
C TYR A 95 12.63 14.45 -7.97
N ALA A 96 12.33 15.69 -8.35
CA ALA A 96 12.97 16.89 -7.81
C ALA A 96 12.81 17.06 -6.28
N ARG A 97 11.85 16.36 -5.65
CA ARG A 97 11.64 16.40 -4.19
C ARG A 97 12.46 15.36 -3.43
N ILE A 98 13.00 14.35 -4.12
CA ILE A 98 13.63 13.16 -3.51
C ILE A 98 15.05 12.90 -4.00
N ALA A 99 15.52 13.62 -5.03
CA ALA A 99 16.84 13.44 -5.63
C ALA A 99 17.46 14.77 -6.07
N ASP A 100 18.79 14.82 -6.08
CA ASP A 100 19.56 15.88 -6.71
C ASP A 100 19.62 15.63 -8.23
N ARG A 101 19.46 16.70 -9.02
CA ARG A 101 19.43 16.64 -10.48
C ARG A 101 20.77 17.09 -11.07
N VAL A 102 21.31 16.30 -11.98
CA VAL A 102 22.44 16.66 -12.83
C VAL A 102 21.97 16.67 -14.28
N ASP A 103 21.91 17.86 -14.87
CA ASP A 103 21.58 18.02 -16.28
C ASP A 103 22.79 17.67 -17.15
N LEU A 104 22.59 16.74 -18.09
CA LEU A 104 23.60 16.33 -19.05
C LEU A 104 23.33 17.02 -20.40
N ASP A 105 24.20 17.96 -20.74
CA ASP A 105 24.22 18.58 -22.06
C ASP A 105 25.10 17.79 -23.04
N GLY A 106 24.97 18.11 -24.33
CA GLY A 106 25.90 17.61 -25.35
C GLY A 106 27.34 18.08 -25.07
N LEU A 107 28.31 17.27 -25.49
CA LEU A 107 29.74 17.59 -25.36
C LEU A 107 30.05 18.95 -25.98
N GLY A 108 30.71 19.79 -25.21
CA GLY A 108 31.25 21.06 -25.69
C GLY A 108 32.33 20.82 -26.75
N ARG A 109 32.68 21.87 -27.50
CA ARG A 109 33.61 21.76 -28.63
C ARG A 109 34.94 21.07 -28.29
N ALA A 110 35.53 21.40 -27.15
CA ALA A 110 36.81 20.82 -26.70
C ALA A 110 36.67 19.36 -26.23
N GLU A 111 35.50 18.96 -25.74
CA GLU A 111 35.21 17.58 -25.32
C GLU A 111 34.94 16.71 -26.53
N ALA A 112 34.15 17.23 -27.48
CA ALA A 112 33.88 16.58 -28.76
C ALA A 112 35.15 16.43 -29.60
N ASP A 113 36.06 17.43 -29.63
CA ASP A 113 37.34 17.31 -30.34
C ASP A 113 38.17 16.13 -29.82
N ARG A 114 38.31 16.04 -28.48
CA ARG A 114 39.00 14.91 -27.83
C ARG A 114 38.32 13.57 -28.12
N PHE A 115 37.00 13.53 -28.08
CA PHE A 115 36.24 12.31 -28.31
C PHE A 115 36.31 11.85 -29.77
N VAL A 116 36.20 12.77 -30.73
CA VAL A 116 36.38 12.49 -32.16
C VAL A 116 37.81 12.04 -32.46
N GLU A 117 38.82 12.68 -31.87
CA GLU A 117 40.23 12.28 -32.02
C GLU A 117 40.45 10.82 -31.58
N GLN A 118 39.85 10.42 -30.44
CA GLN A 118 39.90 9.05 -29.95
C GLN A 118 39.22 8.05 -30.88
N LEU A 119 38.05 8.39 -31.42
CA LEU A 119 37.27 7.53 -32.31
C LEU A 119 37.87 7.41 -33.72
N ALA A 120 38.42 8.50 -34.24
CA ALA A 120 39.07 8.57 -35.54
C ALA A 120 40.50 8.01 -35.51
N GLY A 121 41.14 7.98 -34.35
CA GLY A 121 42.55 7.61 -34.17
C GLY A 121 43.54 8.71 -34.59
N THR A 122 43.03 9.88 -34.96
CA THR A 122 43.80 11.07 -35.37
C THR A 122 42.95 12.31 -35.19
N ARG A 123 43.59 13.49 -35.08
CA ARG A 123 42.86 14.76 -35.14
C ARG A 123 42.21 14.96 -36.50
N VAL A 124 40.97 15.39 -36.47
CA VAL A 124 40.18 15.77 -37.64
C VAL A 124 40.32 17.28 -37.90
N ALA A 125 40.06 17.71 -39.14
CA ALA A 125 40.08 19.14 -39.47
C ALA A 125 38.98 19.91 -38.69
N PRO A 126 39.24 21.16 -38.24
CA PRO A 126 38.26 21.95 -37.49
C PRO A 126 36.89 22.10 -38.18
N ALA A 127 36.87 22.25 -39.50
CA ALA A 127 35.63 22.36 -40.27
C ALA A 127 34.78 21.07 -40.26
N LEU A 128 35.44 19.91 -40.19
CA LEU A 128 34.78 18.61 -40.06
C LEU A 128 34.22 18.44 -38.64
N LEU A 129 35.00 18.80 -37.62
CA LEU A 129 34.53 18.83 -36.23
C LEU A 129 33.31 19.75 -36.05
N ASP A 130 33.36 20.96 -36.61
CA ASP A 130 32.25 21.91 -36.54
C ASP A 130 30.99 21.37 -37.27
N SER A 131 31.19 20.61 -38.35
CA SER A 131 30.09 19.94 -39.07
C SER A 131 29.48 18.79 -38.26
N ILE A 132 30.34 17.98 -37.62
CA ILE A 132 29.93 16.91 -36.70
C ILE A 132 29.17 17.51 -35.51
N LEU A 133 29.69 18.56 -34.88
CA LEU A 133 29.05 19.23 -33.75
C LEU A 133 27.72 19.87 -34.14
N ARG A 134 27.63 20.49 -35.32
CA ARG A 134 26.36 21.05 -35.83
C ARG A 134 25.31 19.98 -36.05
N LEU A 135 25.70 18.81 -36.57
CA LEU A 135 24.78 17.70 -36.81
C LEU A 135 24.33 17.03 -35.50
N THR A 136 25.30 16.68 -34.67
CA THR A 136 25.11 15.85 -33.48
C THR A 136 24.67 16.66 -32.27
N ARG A 137 24.83 17.98 -32.32
CA ARG A 137 24.69 18.92 -31.19
C ARG A 137 25.46 18.47 -29.95
N GLY A 138 26.63 17.85 -30.16
CA GLY A 138 27.48 17.35 -29.07
C GLY A 138 27.06 15.99 -28.50
N ASN A 139 26.03 15.33 -29.03
CA ASN A 139 25.60 14.03 -28.52
C ASN A 139 26.70 12.94 -28.77
N PRO A 140 27.28 12.31 -27.73
CA PRO A 140 28.37 11.35 -27.89
C PRO A 140 28.02 10.18 -28.82
N PHE A 141 26.82 9.62 -28.70
CA PHE A 141 26.41 8.47 -29.52
C PHE A 141 26.38 8.83 -31.02
N PHE A 142 25.85 10.00 -31.38
CA PHE A 142 25.85 10.43 -32.79
C PHE A 142 27.23 10.85 -33.29
N ILE A 143 28.09 11.37 -32.42
CA ILE A 143 29.48 11.65 -32.77
C ILE A 143 30.17 10.35 -33.17
N ASP A 144 30.04 9.29 -32.37
CA ASP A 144 30.60 7.96 -32.65
C ASP A 144 30.09 7.41 -34.00
N GLU A 145 28.78 7.38 -34.20
CA GLU A 145 28.20 6.83 -35.44
C GLU A 145 28.59 7.66 -36.68
N THR A 146 28.60 8.99 -36.56
CA THR A 146 29.03 9.88 -37.65
C THR A 146 30.50 9.63 -38.01
N VAL A 147 31.36 9.48 -37.01
CA VAL A 147 32.78 9.18 -37.22
C VAL A 147 32.96 7.79 -37.86
N ARG A 148 32.24 6.76 -37.41
CA ARG A 148 32.27 5.42 -38.04
C ARG A 148 31.88 5.47 -39.52
N LEU A 149 30.84 6.22 -39.87
CA LEU A 149 30.39 6.39 -41.25
C LEU A 149 31.43 7.11 -42.12
N ILE A 150 32.07 8.16 -41.60
CA ILE A 150 33.13 8.88 -42.31
C ILE A 150 34.36 7.97 -42.51
N ARG A 151 34.72 7.18 -41.49
CA ARG A 151 35.82 6.21 -41.56
C ARG A 151 35.58 5.13 -42.61
N ALA A 152 34.37 4.58 -42.68
CA ALA A 152 34.00 3.55 -43.67
C ALA A 152 34.12 4.05 -45.12
N ARG A 153 34.05 5.37 -45.34
CA ARG A 153 34.19 6.01 -46.65
C ARG A 153 35.62 6.50 -46.96
N GLY A 154 36.53 6.44 -45.99
CA GLY A 154 37.92 6.88 -46.14
C GLY A 154 38.13 8.40 -46.16
N ASP A 155 37.15 9.20 -45.72
CA ASP A 155 37.12 10.66 -45.92
C ASP A 155 37.52 11.47 -44.66
N LEU A 156 38.41 10.90 -43.83
CA LEU A 156 38.94 11.56 -42.62
C LEU A 156 39.90 12.73 -42.94
N ALA A 157 40.40 12.80 -44.18
CA ALA A 157 41.44 13.74 -44.63
C ALA A 157 40.91 15.11 -45.11
N GLY A 158 39.59 15.33 -45.10
CA GLY A 158 39.00 16.67 -45.25
C GLY A 158 38.82 17.16 -46.68
N ALA A 159 38.49 16.29 -47.64
CA ALA A 159 38.33 16.66 -49.03
C ALA A 159 37.01 16.19 -49.66
N ALA A 160 35.86 16.49 -49.04
CA ALA A 160 34.61 16.67 -49.78
C ALA A 160 33.58 17.52 -49.00
N SER A 161 33.15 18.58 -49.67
CA SER A 161 31.96 19.39 -49.39
C SER A 161 30.68 18.53 -49.31
N ALA A 162 29.75 18.94 -48.43
CA ALA A 162 28.35 18.52 -48.42
C ALA A 162 28.08 17.01 -48.26
N VAL A 163 28.41 16.45 -47.10
CA VAL A 163 27.77 15.20 -46.68
C VAL A 163 26.36 15.56 -46.20
N GLU A 164 25.31 15.14 -46.93
CA GLU A 164 23.92 15.10 -46.44
C GLU A 164 23.81 14.08 -45.30
N LEU A 165 24.21 14.53 -44.12
CA LEU A 165 24.09 13.80 -42.87
C LEU A 165 22.61 13.82 -42.42
N PRO A 166 22.01 12.68 -42.03
CA PRO A 166 20.59 12.60 -41.63
C PRO A 166 20.24 13.51 -40.44
N GLU A 167 19.01 14.00 -40.37
CA GLU A 167 18.54 14.96 -39.37
C GLU A 167 18.12 14.29 -38.04
N THR A 168 17.83 12.98 -38.02
CA THR A 168 17.43 12.24 -36.79
C THR A 168 17.88 10.77 -36.74
N VAL A 169 17.89 10.18 -35.52
CA VAL A 169 18.17 8.74 -35.28
C VAL A 169 17.25 7.83 -36.08
N ARG A 170 15.98 8.20 -36.19
CA ARG A 170 14.99 7.43 -36.94
C ARG A 170 15.32 7.41 -38.43
N GLU A 171 15.91 8.47 -38.97
CA GLU A 171 16.38 8.48 -40.36
C GLU A 171 17.61 7.61 -40.58
N VAL A 172 18.50 7.51 -39.60
CA VAL A 172 19.64 6.57 -39.63
C VAL A 172 19.13 5.12 -39.66
N ILE A 173 18.17 4.78 -38.79
CA ILE A 173 17.53 3.45 -38.76
C ILE A 173 16.79 3.18 -40.08
N ARG A 174 16.00 4.13 -40.59
CA ARG A 174 15.31 4.00 -41.89
C ARG A 174 16.27 3.79 -43.06
N ARG A 175 17.40 4.50 -43.08
CA ARG A 175 18.46 4.30 -44.08
C ARG A 175 19.11 2.92 -43.94
N HIS A 176 19.27 2.40 -42.72
CA HIS A 176 19.73 1.04 -42.47
C HIS A 176 18.74 -0.03 -42.97
N LEU A 177 17.45 0.27 -42.98
CA LEU A 177 16.41 -0.64 -43.47
C LEU A 177 16.23 -0.61 -45.01
N HIS A 178 16.71 0.45 -45.68
CA HIS A 178 16.52 0.64 -47.12
C HIS A 178 17.16 -0.44 -48.02
N PRO A 179 18.35 -0.99 -47.70
CA PRO A 179 18.94 -2.08 -48.48
C PRO A 179 18.22 -3.43 -48.37
N LEU A 180 17.37 -3.64 -47.36
CA LEU A 180 16.58 -4.87 -47.24
C LEU A 180 15.57 -4.98 -48.39
N GLU A 181 15.44 -6.19 -48.96
CA GLU A 181 14.37 -6.51 -49.89
C GLU A 181 12.98 -6.24 -49.25
N PRO A 182 11.96 -5.87 -50.05
CA PRO A 182 10.63 -5.53 -49.53
C PRO A 182 10.03 -6.60 -48.61
N ASP A 183 10.18 -7.88 -48.96
CA ASP A 183 9.66 -9.00 -48.18
C ASP A 183 10.42 -9.19 -46.87
N ALA A 184 11.74 -8.99 -46.88
CA ALA A 184 12.55 -9.04 -45.65
C ALA A 184 12.17 -7.89 -44.71
N ARG A 185 11.99 -6.68 -45.26
CA ARG A 185 11.57 -5.51 -44.50
C ARG A 185 10.18 -5.72 -43.89
N ALA A 186 9.24 -6.28 -44.65
CA ALA A 186 7.91 -6.61 -44.16
C ALA A 186 7.96 -7.63 -43.01
N LEU A 187 8.80 -8.67 -43.12
CA LEU A 187 8.97 -9.68 -42.08
C LEU A 187 9.56 -9.09 -40.78
N VAL A 188 10.61 -8.26 -40.88
CA VAL A 188 11.21 -7.60 -39.70
C VAL A 188 10.25 -6.58 -39.08
N THR A 189 9.44 -5.90 -39.91
CA THR A 189 8.40 -4.99 -39.42
C THR A 189 7.30 -5.74 -38.67
N ALA A 190 6.89 -6.92 -39.17
CA ALA A 190 5.95 -7.79 -38.46
C ALA A 190 6.55 -8.31 -37.14
N ALA A 191 7.85 -8.63 -37.11
CA ALA A 191 8.55 -9.04 -35.89
C ALA A 191 8.54 -7.94 -34.81
N ALA A 192 8.60 -6.66 -35.20
CA ALA A 192 8.55 -5.54 -34.26
C ALA A 192 7.25 -5.48 -33.44
N VAL A 193 6.16 -6.11 -33.90
CA VAL A 193 4.87 -6.18 -33.18
C VAL A 193 4.92 -7.14 -31.99
N PHE A 194 5.78 -8.17 -32.04
CA PHE A 194 6.01 -9.09 -30.93
C PHE A 194 6.95 -8.49 -29.85
N GLY A 195 7.60 -7.36 -30.14
CA GLY A 195 8.46 -6.65 -29.21
C GLY A 195 9.95 -6.86 -29.49
N HIS A 196 10.78 -6.73 -28.45
CA HIS A 196 12.24 -6.78 -28.58
C HIS A 196 12.78 -8.18 -28.87
N GLU A 197 12.13 -9.22 -28.36
CA GLU A 197 12.41 -10.62 -28.64
C GLU A 197 11.18 -11.30 -29.22
N PHE A 198 11.38 -12.27 -30.12
CA PHE A 198 10.28 -12.98 -30.76
C PHE A 198 10.68 -14.39 -31.19
N GLU A 199 9.68 -15.26 -31.29
CA GLU A 199 9.86 -16.65 -31.72
C GLU A 199 9.56 -16.83 -33.20
N LEU A 200 10.47 -17.48 -33.91
CA LEU A 200 10.35 -17.75 -35.34
C LEU A 200 9.04 -18.49 -35.69
N PRO A 201 8.60 -19.55 -34.96
CA PRO A 201 7.34 -20.21 -35.26
C PRO A 201 6.12 -19.27 -35.18
N ALA A 202 6.07 -18.39 -34.19
CA ALA A 202 5.00 -17.42 -34.02
C ALA A 202 5.00 -16.38 -35.15
N LEU A 203 6.18 -15.88 -35.53
CA LEU A 203 6.34 -14.94 -36.64
C LEU A 203 5.93 -15.56 -37.99
N CYS A 204 6.33 -16.81 -38.25
CA CYS A 204 5.92 -17.55 -39.45
C CYS A 204 4.40 -17.77 -39.49
N ALA A 205 3.81 -18.18 -38.37
CA ALA A 205 2.37 -18.40 -38.27
C ALA A 205 1.56 -17.11 -38.44
N ALA A 206 2.09 -15.96 -37.99
CA ALA A 206 1.45 -14.65 -38.13
C ALA A 206 1.57 -14.07 -39.55
N THR A 207 2.70 -14.27 -40.22
CA THR A 207 2.94 -13.71 -41.56
C THR A 207 2.56 -14.66 -42.70
N GLY A 208 2.33 -15.94 -42.40
CA GLY A 208 2.13 -16.99 -43.40
C GLY A 208 3.42 -17.38 -44.15
N ALA A 209 4.58 -16.86 -43.74
CA ALA A 209 5.85 -17.16 -44.37
C ALA A 209 6.30 -18.60 -44.06
N ALA A 210 6.74 -19.33 -45.08
CA ALA A 210 7.38 -20.63 -44.90
C ALA A 210 8.65 -20.48 -44.03
N PRO A 211 8.93 -21.40 -43.09
CA PRO A 211 10.06 -21.27 -42.16
C PRO A 211 11.41 -21.05 -42.84
N ALA A 212 11.67 -21.74 -43.96
CA ALA A 212 12.90 -21.59 -44.73
C ALA A 212 13.05 -20.16 -45.30
N VAL A 213 11.96 -19.58 -45.80
CA VAL A 213 11.94 -18.21 -46.32
C VAL A 213 12.15 -17.22 -45.17
N ALA A 214 11.45 -17.40 -44.05
CA ALA A 214 11.62 -16.52 -42.89
C ALA A 214 13.05 -16.53 -42.34
N LEU A 215 13.70 -17.69 -42.28
CA LEU A 215 15.11 -17.82 -41.88
C LEU A 215 16.05 -17.09 -42.84
N GLU A 216 15.86 -17.22 -44.15
CA GLU A 216 16.67 -16.51 -45.14
C GLU A 216 16.56 -14.99 -44.96
N ARG A 217 15.33 -14.50 -44.80
CA ARG A 217 15.03 -13.07 -44.65
C ARG A 217 15.53 -12.49 -43.32
N LEU A 218 15.41 -13.25 -42.22
CA LEU A 218 16.02 -12.87 -40.94
C LEU A 218 17.54 -12.94 -40.99
N GLY A 219 18.12 -13.86 -41.76
CA GLY A 219 19.57 -13.93 -42.01
C GLY A 219 20.09 -12.67 -42.71
N ALA A 220 19.35 -12.17 -43.72
CA ALA A 220 19.66 -10.89 -44.35
C ALA A 220 19.61 -9.73 -43.35
N ALA A 221 18.57 -9.65 -42.53
CA ALA A 221 18.45 -8.63 -41.48
C ALA A 221 19.55 -8.74 -40.41
N ALA A 222 19.97 -9.96 -40.06
CA ALA A 222 21.05 -10.20 -39.12
C ALA A 222 22.42 -9.78 -39.66
N SER A 223 22.68 -10.02 -40.95
CA SER A 223 23.91 -9.56 -41.60
C SER A 223 24.06 -8.03 -41.61
N MET A 224 22.94 -7.31 -41.46
CA MET A 224 22.86 -5.85 -41.36
C MET A 224 22.81 -5.34 -39.91
N GLY A 225 22.96 -6.22 -38.92
CA GLY A 225 22.95 -5.84 -37.50
C GLY A 225 21.59 -5.37 -36.98
N LEU A 226 20.48 -5.79 -37.60
CA LEU A 226 19.13 -5.39 -37.17
C LEU A 226 18.54 -6.35 -36.13
N VAL A 227 18.77 -7.64 -36.33
CA VAL A 227 18.32 -8.72 -35.45
C VAL A 227 19.46 -9.72 -35.25
N GLU A 228 19.41 -10.49 -34.18
CA GLU A 228 20.36 -11.56 -33.92
C GLU A 228 19.67 -12.77 -33.26
N PRO A 229 20.14 -14.00 -33.53
CA PRO A 229 19.64 -15.18 -32.84
C PRO A 229 20.05 -15.16 -31.36
N VAL A 230 19.16 -15.62 -30.49
CA VAL A 230 19.46 -15.77 -29.06
C VAL A 230 20.26 -17.05 -28.86
N ALA A 231 21.49 -16.93 -28.33
CA ALA A 231 22.47 -18.04 -28.29
C ALA A 231 21.97 -19.32 -27.58
N ALA A 232 21.05 -19.19 -26.61
CA ALA A 232 20.49 -20.31 -25.86
C ALA A 232 19.27 -20.98 -26.53
N THR A 233 18.66 -20.33 -27.53
CA THR A 233 17.38 -20.74 -28.13
C THR A 233 17.39 -20.45 -29.63
N PRO A 234 17.77 -21.41 -30.48
CA PRO A 234 17.99 -21.18 -31.92
C PRO A 234 16.72 -20.83 -32.72
N THR A 235 15.54 -20.93 -32.12
CA THR A 235 14.25 -20.50 -32.70
C THR A 235 13.83 -19.09 -32.25
N ARG A 236 14.61 -18.43 -31.40
CA ARG A 236 14.32 -17.10 -30.86
C ARG A 236 15.32 -16.08 -31.41
N TYR A 237 14.79 -14.93 -31.77
CA TYR A 237 15.55 -13.78 -32.26
C TYR A 237 15.27 -12.57 -31.38
N ARG A 238 16.23 -11.65 -31.34
CA ARG A 238 16.06 -10.33 -30.72
C ARG A 238 16.55 -9.24 -31.64
N PHE A 239 16.00 -8.04 -31.49
CA PHE A 239 16.56 -6.86 -32.15
C PHE A 239 17.89 -6.50 -31.50
N VAL A 240 18.88 -6.06 -32.28
CA VAL A 240 20.18 -5.64 -31.72
C VAL A 240 20.03 -4.39 -30.85
N HIS A 241 19.03 -3.56 -31.14
CA HIS A 241 18.77 -2.32 -30.41
C HIS A 241 17.27 -2.07 -30.24
N ALA A 242 16.83 -1.63 -29.06
CA ALA A 242 15.42 -1.39 -28.72
C ALA A 242 14.72 -0.33 -29.61
N LEU A 243 15.47 0.70 -30.04
CA LEU A 243 14.97 1.72 -30.98
C LEU A 243 14.57 1.18 -32.37
N ILE A 244 15.07 0.02 -32.80
CA ILE A 244 14.74 -0.55 -34.12
C ILE A 244 13.27 -0.97 -34.17
N PRO A 245 12.77 -1.88 -33.31
CA PRO A 245 11.37 -2.26 -33.31
C PRO A 245 10.46 -1.07 -33.00
N GLU A 246 10.87 -0.13 -32.13
CA GLU A 246 10.11 1.11 -31.90
C GLU A 246 9.95 1.96 -33.16
N THR A 247 11.01 2.12 -33.95
CA THR A 247 10.97 2.90 -35.20
C THR A 247 10.11 2.20 -36.25
N LEU A 248 10.26 0.88 -36.41
CA LEU A 248 9.45 0.08 -37.32
C LEU A 248 7.97 0.12 -36.93
N TYR A 249 7.68 -0.05 -35.64
CA TYR A 249 6.32 0.03 -35.12
C TYR A 249 5.73 1.43 -35.28
N ALA A 250 6.52 2.48 -35.04
CA ALA A 250 6.13 3.88 -35.20
C ALA A 250 5.73 4.22 -36.65
N ASP A 251 6.42 3.65 -37.64
CA ASP A 251 6.15 3.87 -39.07
C ASP A 251 4.88 3.16 -39.57
N LEU A 252 4.34 2.19 -38.81
CA LEU A 252 3.06 1.56 -39.11
C LEU A 252 1.88 2.51 -38.83
N GLY A 253 0.99 2.66 -39.81
CA GLY A 253 -0.31 3.30 -39.60
C GLY A 253 -1.22 2.48 -38.66
N PRO A 254 -2.24 3.10 -38.04
CA PRO A 254 -3.09 2.44 -37.04
C PRO A 254 -3.72 1.11 -37.49
N LEU A 255 -4.23 1.07 -38.73
CA LEU A 255 -4.84 -0.14 -39.30
C LEU A 255 -3.81 -1.26 -39.50
N ALA A 256 -2.62 -0.93 -40.01
CA ALA A 256 -1.55 -1.91 -40.23
C ALA A 256 -1.06 -2.51 -38.89
N ARG A 257 -0.97 -1.70 -37.83
CA ARG A 257 -0.67 -2.20 -36.48
C ARG A 257 -1.74 -3.18 -36.01
N ALA A 258 -3.02 -2.79 -36.10
CA ALA A 258 -4.11 -3.64 -35.65
C ALA A 258 -4.16 -4.98 -36.41
N GLU A 259 -3.92 -5.00 -37.73
CA GLU A 259 -3.86 -6.21 -38.53
C GLU A 259 -2.69 -7.13 -38.16
N LEU A 260 -1.51 -6.56 -37.91
CA LEU A 260 -0.36 -7.32 -37.45
C LEU A 260 -0.56 -7.88 -36.05
N HIS A 261 -1.15 -7.10 -35.13
CA HIS A 261 -1.52 -7.59 -33.80
C HIS A 261 -2.56 -8.70 -33.87
N ARG A 262 -3.57 -8.58 -34.74
CA ARG A 262 -4.56 -9.63 -35.00
C ARG A 262 -3.87 -10.91 -35.45
N SER A 263 -3.01 -10.79 -36.47
CA SER A 263 -2.26 -11.93 -37.02
C SER A 263 -1.35 -12.60 -35.99
N ALA A 264 -0.66 -11.80 -35.17
CA ALA A 264 0.15 -12.27 -34.05
C ALA A 264 -0.70 -13.00 -32.99
N ALA A 265 -1.84 -12.45 -32.59
CA ALA A 265 -2.74 -13.06 -31.61
C ALA A 265 -3.24 -14.44 -32.06
N HIS A 266 -3.73 -14.55 -33.31
CA HIS A 266 -4.19 -15.82 -33.89
C HIS A 266 -3.05 -16.83 -34.09
N ALA A 267 -1.84 -16.36 -34.35
CA ALA A 267 -0.66 -17.22 -34.41
C ALA A 267 -0.31 -17.80 -33.04
N LEU A 268 -0.20 -16.94 -32.03
CA LEU A 268 0.09 -17.34 -30.65
C LEU A 268 -1.00 -18.29 -30.11
N GLU A 269 -2.28 -17.98 -30.35
CA GLU A 269 -3.39 -18.82 -29.89
C GLU A 269 -3.33 -20.23 -30.47
N ARG A 270 -3.00 -20.37 -31.78
CA ARG A 270 -2.82 -21.67 -32.44
C ARG A 270 -1.60 -22.43 -31.93
N VAL A 271 -0.46 -21.75 -31.78
CA VAL A 271 0.78 -22.37 -31.30
C VAL A 271 0.60 -22.92 -29.87
N HIS A 272 -0.21 -22.26 -29.05
CA HIS A 272 -0.45 -22.63 -27.66
C HIS A 272 -1.77 -23.35 -27.41
N GLU A 273 -2.48 -23.83 -28.44
CA GLU A 273 -3.79 -24.47 -28.30
C GLU A 273 -3.77 -25.71 -27.38
N THR A 274 -2.66 -26.45 -27.39
CA THR A 274 -2.45 -27.64 -26.54
C THR A 274 -1.70 -27.35 -25.24
N SER A 275 -1.34 -26.09 -25.00
CA SER A 275 -0.63 -25.70 -23.77
C SER A 275 -1.59 -25.74 -22.58
N ILE A 276 -1.15 -26.37 -21.49
CA ILE A 276 -1.88 -26.35 -20.20
C ILE A 276 -1.99 -24.92 -19.68
N GLU A 277 -0.93 -24.12 -19.88
CA GLU A 277 -0.88 -22.71 -19.53
C GLU A 277 -0.47 -21.89 -20.76
N PRO A 278 -1.43 -21.36 -21.54
CA PRO A 278 -1.13 -20.44 -22.63
C PRO A 278 -0.65 -19.07 -22.07
N PRO A 279 0.15 -18.31 -22.83
CA PRO A 279 0.65 -17.00 -22.42
C PRO A 279 -0.47 -15.95 -22.43
N ALA A 280 -1.34 -15.97 -21.42
CA ALA A 280 -2.57 -15.19 -21.40
C ALA A 280 -2.33 -13.68 -21.46
N ALA A 281 -1.27 -13.16 -20.82
CA ALA A 281 -0.93 -11.75 -20.84
C ALA A 281 -0.51 -11.27 -22.25
N GLU A 282 0.26 -12.08 -22.97
CA GLU A 282 0.69 -11.77 -24.35
C GLU A 282 -0.49 -11.84 -25.33
N LEU A 283 -1.33 -12.88 -25.21
CA LEU A 283 -2.57 -13.00 -25.99
C LEU A 283 -3.51 -11.81 -25.71
N ALA A 284 -3.67 -11.43 -24.44
CA ALA A 284 -4.47 -10.27 -24.05
C ALA A 284 -3.94 -8.99 -24.71
N TYR A 285 -2.63 -8.77 -24.69
CA TYR A 285 -1.99 -7.61 -25.32
C TYR A 285 -2.28 -7.52 -26.82
N HIS A 286 -2.06 -8.61 -27.57
CA HIS A 286 -2.26 -8.61 -29.01
C HIS A 286 -3.75 -8.51 -29.40
N PHE A 287 -4.64 -9.27 -28.75
CA PHE A 287 -6.07 -9.15 -29.05
C PHE A 287 -6.62 -7.77 -28.67
N PHE A 288 -6.16 -7.14 -27.58
CA PHE A 288 -6.58 -5.78 -27.22
C PHE A 288 -6.21 -4.74 -28.27
N ARG A 289 -4.99 -4.80 -28.80
CA ARG A 289 -4.55 -3.94 -29.91
C ARG A 289 -5.30 -4.20 -31.21
N ALA A 290 -5.84 -5.41 -31.38
CA ALA A 290 -6.68 -5.80 -32.51
C ALA A 290 -8.19 -5.58 -32.27
N ALA A 291 -8.61 -5.13 -31.08
CA ALA A 291 -10.02 -4.99 -30.73
C ALA A 291 -10.85 -4.13 -31.71
N PRO A 292 -10.33 -3.03 -32.29
CA PRO A 292 -11.05 -2.26 -33.32
C PRO A 292 -11.39 -3.05 -34.60
N LEU A 293 -10.75 -4.20 -34.83
CA LEU A 293 -11.01 -5.09 -35.97
C LEU A 293 -12.02 -6.21 -35.64
N GLY A 294 -12.77 -6.07 -34.55
CA GLY A 294 -13.77 -7.06 -34.13
C GLY A 294 -13.24 -8.14 -33.18
N GLU A 295 -12.04 -7.97 -32.62
CA GLU A 295 -11.42 -8.93 -31.70
C GLU A 295 -11.71 -8.62 -30.21
N GLY A 296 -12.66 -7.71 -29.92
CA GLY A 296 -12.95 -7.22 -28.57
C GLY A 296 -13.33 -8.32 -27.58
N GLU A 297 -14.15 -9.30 -27.98
CA GLU A 297 -14.58 -10.41 -27.12
C GLU A 297 -13.39 -11.30 -26.71
N ARG A 298 -12.50 -11.62 -27.66
CA ARG A 298 -11.26 -12.37 -27.37
C ARG A 298 -10.32 -11.58 -26.49
N ALA A 299 -10.19 -10.27 -26.74
CA ALA A 299 -9.39 -9.37 -25.92
C ALA A 299 -9.89 -9.37 -24.46
N ALA A 300 -11.20 -9.28 -24.25
CA ALA A 300 -11.79 -9.33 -22.91
C ALA A 300 -11.50 -10.69 -22.25
N ARG A 301 -11.80 -11.80 -22.94
CA ARG A 301 -11.58 -13.17 -22.43
C ARG A 301 -10.13 -13.42 -21.98
N TRP A 302 -9.16 -13.06 -22.83
CA TRP A 302 -7.75 -13.27 -22.51
C TRP A 302 -7.25 -12.32 -21.42
N SER A 303 -7.74 -11.07 -21.39
CA SER A 303 -7.41 -10.11 -20.33
C SER A 303 -7.96 -10.55 -18.97
N VAL A 304 -9.18 -11.10 -18.90
CA VAL A 304 -9.72 -11.71 -17.66
C VAL A 304 -8.85 -12.88 -17.20
N ARG A 305 -8.45 -13.76 -18.12
CA ARG A 305 -7.60 -14.91 -17.78
C ARG A 305 -6.24 -14.46 -17.25
N ALA A 306 -5.59 -13.50 -17.90
CA ALA A 306 -4.33 -12.91 -17.46
C ALA A 306 -4.48 -12.26 -16.07
N GLY A 307 -5.57 -11.49 -15.86
CA GLY A 307 -5.88 -10.88 -14.58
C GLY A 307 -6.05 -11.90 -13.46
N ARG A 308 -6.79 -12.99 -13.70
CA ARG A 308 -6.99 -14.07 -12.72
C ARG A 308 -5.72 -14.88 -12.45
N GLN A 309 -4.88 -15.11 -13.45
CA GLN A 309 -3.57 -15.75 -13.26
C GLN A 309 -2.63 -14.87 -12.42
N ALA A 310 -2.54 -13.58 -12.73
CA ALA A 310 -1.78 -12.60 -11.95
C ALA A 310 -2.32 -12.50 -10.51
N PHE A 311 -3.65 -12.51 -10.33
CA PHE A 311 -4.28 -12.53 -9.02
C PHE A 311 -3.88 -13.82 -8.26
N ALA A 312 -3.99 -15.00 -8.86
CA ALA A 312 -3.57 -16.24 -8.21
C ALA A 312 -2.07 -16.26 -7.84
N ALA A 313 -1.22 -15.63 -8.65
CA ALA A 313 0.21 -15.46 -8.40
C ALA A 313 0.55 -14.30 -7.44
N ARG A 314 -0.47 -13.63 -6.86
CA ARG A 314 -0.35 -12.46 -5.97
C ARG A 314 0.32 -11.23 -6.60
N ALA A 315 0.34 -11.15 -7.93
CA ALA A 315 0.75 -9.98 -8.69
C ALA A 315 -0.45 -9.03 -8.85
N TRP A 316 -0.90 -8.44 -7.73
CA TRP A 316 -2.18 -7.71 -7.67
C TRP A 316 -2.25 -6.47 -8.58
N GLU A 317 -1.15 -5.75 -8.75
CA GLU A 317 -1.08 -4.59 -9.64
C GLU A 317 -1.22 -5.00 -11.11
N GLU A 318 -0.53 -6.08 -11.51
CA GLU A 318 -0.65 -6.67 -12.84
C GLU A 318 -2.07 -7.21 -13.07
N ALA A 319 -2.65 -7.85 -12.06
CA ALA A 319 -4.03 -8.31 -12.08
C ALA A 319 -5.01 -7.15 -12.31
N ALA A 320 -4.85 -6.04 -11.58
CA ALA A 320 -5.66 -4.85 -11.75
C ALA A 320 -5.49 -4.23 -13.15
N GLY A 321 -4.26 -4.18 -13.69
CA GLY A 321 -4.00 -3.72 -15.06
C GLY A 321 -4.70 -4.57 -16.12
N HIS A 322 -4.61 -5.89 -16.02
CA HIS A 322 -5.28 -6.80 -16.95
C HIS A 322 -6.81 -6.77 -16.83
N LEU A 323 -7.36 -6.66 -15.61
CA LEU A 323 -8.81 -6.56 -15.40
C LEU A 323 -9.38 -5.21 -15.89
N ALA A 324 -8.61 -4.13 -15.76
CA ALA A 324 -8.96 -2.84 -16.36
C ALA A 324 -8.96 -2.93 -17.91
N GLN A 325 -7.94 -3.55 -18.50
CA GLN A 325 -7.90 -3.82 -19.93
C GLN A 325 -9.08 -4.69 -20.39
N ALA A 326 -9.51 -5.65 -19.57
CA ALA A 326 -10.66 -6.47 -19.85
C ALA A 326 -11.97 -5.66 -19.90
N LEU A 327 -12.15 -4.68 -19.00
CA LEU A 327 -13.31 -3.78 -19.02
C LEU A 327 -13.34 -2.90 -20.28
N ASP A 328 -12.19 -2.37 -20.69
CA ASP A 328 -12.07 -1.58 -21.93
C ASP A 328 -12.38 -2.44 -23.16
N ALA A 329 -11.86 -3.67 -23.21
CA ALA A 329 -12.14 -4.63 -24.27
C ALA A 329 -13.62 -5.02 -24.35
N LEU A 330 -14.24 -5.27 -23.20
CA LEU A 330 -15.66 -5.60 -23.10
C LEU A 330 -16.53 -4.45 -23.60
N ALA A 331 -16.16 -3.19 -23.29
CA ALA A 331 -16.86 -2.02 -23.80
C ALA A 331 -16.78 -1.90 -25.33
N ILE A 332 -15.64 -2.23 -25.94
CA ILE A 332 -15.47 -2.27 -27.40
C ILE A 332 -16.32 -3.38 -28.02
N ALA A 333 -16.41 -4.54 -27.37
CA ALA A 333 -17.19 -5.68 -27.84
C ALA A 333 -18.70 -5.49 -27.70
N GLY A 334 -19.16 -4.46 -26.98
CA GLY A 334 -20.58 -4.27 -26.65
C GLY A 334 -21.09 -5.30 -25.64
N GLY A 335 -20.23 -5.72 -24.70
CA GLY A 335 -20.58 -6.72 -23.69
C GLY A 335 -21.69 -6.28 -22.74
N GLU A 336 -22.34 -7.27 -22.11
CA GLU A 336 -23.52 -7.02 -21.29
C GLU A 336 -23.17 -6.46 -19.90
N GLU A 337 -24.10 -5.70 -19.33
CA GLU A 337 -23.96 -5.10 -18.00
C GLU A 337 -23.67 -6.10 -16.85
N PRO A 338 -24.26 -7.33 -16.82
CA PRO A 338 -23.91 -8.33 -15.80
C PRO A 338 -22.44 -8.79 -15.85
N GLU A 339 -21.86 -8.93 -17.04
CA GLU A 339 -20.45 -9.29 -17.20
C GLU A 339 -19.55 -8.13 -16.76
N ARG A 340 -19.92 -6.91 -17.13
CA ARG A 340 -19.24 -5.69 -16.67
C ARG A 340 -19.24 -5.56 -15.15
N LEU A 341 -20.36 -5.89 -14.49
CA LEU A 341 -20.48 -5.87 -13.04
C LEU A 341 -19.50 -6.85 -12.38
N GLN A 342 -19.43 -8.10 -12.86
CA GLN A 342 -18.47 -9.07 -12.33
C GLN A 342 -17.01 -8.63 -12.51
N LEU A 343 -16.66 -8.10 -13.68
CA LEU A 343 -15.32 -7.55 -13.91
C LEU A 343 -15.00 -6.36 -12.99
N LEU A 344 -15.96 -5.48 -12.74
CA LEU A 344 -15.77 -4.37 -11.80
C LEU A 344 -15.50 -4.86 -10.39
N LEU A 345 -16.19 -5.92 -9.93
CA LEU A 345 -15.94 -6.53 -8.62
C LEU A 345 -14.56 -7.19 -8.55
N GLU A 346 -14.16 -7.94 -9.59
CA GLU A 346 -12.82 -8.54 -9.68
C GLU A 346 -11.73 -7.46 -9.72
N LEU A 347 -11.91 -6.41 -10.51
CA LEU A 347 -10.99 -5.28 -10.61
C LEU A 347 -10.87 -4.55 -9.28
N ALA A 348 -11.99 -4.19 -8.66
CA ALA A 348 -12.00 -3.50 -7.38
C ALA A 348 -11.31 -4.35 -6.30
N ARG A 349 -11.51 -5.68 -6.33
CA ARG A 349 -10.80 -6.60 -5.45
C ARG A 349 -9.31 -6.62 -5.72
N ALA A 350 -8.86 -6.65 -6.98
CA ALA A 350 -7.44 -6.60 -7.33
C ALA A 350 -6.80 -5.26 -6.95
N GLN A 351 -7.45 -4.14 -7.25
CA GLN A 351 -7.05 -2.80 -6.84
C GLN A 351 -6.97 -2.66 -5.33
N SER A 352 -7.96 -3.23 -4.64
CA SER A 352 -7.93 -3.40 -3.19
C SER A 352 -6.67 -4.18 -2.84
N HIS A 353 -6.47 -5.45 -3.20
CA HIS A 353 -5.25 -6.18 -2.78
C HIS A 353 -3.91 -5.49 -3.14
N ALA A 354 -3.89 -4.66 -4.19
CA ALA A 354 -2.75 -3.87 -4.64
C ALA A 354 -2.49 -2.53 -3.92
N GLY A 355 -3.37 -2.06 -3.02
CA GLY A 355 -3.16 -0.75 -2.37
C GLY A 355 -3.58 0.44 -3.21
N LEU A 356 -4.33 0.23 -4.31
CA LEU A 356 -4.62 1.28 -5.27
C LEU A 356 -5.80 2.15 -4.79
N PRO A 357 -5.64 3.48 -4.72
CA PRO A 357 -6.73 4.39 -4.32
C PRO A 357 -8.00 4.28 -5.19
N ALA A 358 -7.86 3.79 -6.43
CA ALA A 358 -8.96 3.58 -7.35
C ALA A 358 -9.96 2.48 -6.90
N ALA A 359 -9.61 1.64 -5.92
CA ALA A 359 -10.45 0.55 -5.44
C ALA A 359 -11.83 1.06 -4.96
N THR A 360 -11.86 2.10 -4.14
CA THR A 360 -13.10 2.67 -3.60
C THR A 360 -14.05 3.13 -4.71
N ALA A 361 -13.54 3.93 -5.66
CA ALA A 361 -14.34 4.43 -6.78
C ALA A 361 -14.84 3.29 -7.71
N THR A 362 -14.06 2.21 -7.82
CA THR A 362 -14.44 1.04 -8.62
C THR A 362 -15.52 0.22 -7.91
N TYR A 363 -15.42 0.03 -6.59
CA TYR A 363 -16.49 -0.56 -5.78
C TYR A 363 -17.78 0.27 -5.80
N GLU A 364 -17.69 1.60 -5.73
CA GLU A 364 -18.86 2.48 -5.87
C GLU A 364 -19.54 2.33 -7.23
N THR A 365 -18.73 2.17 -8.29
CA THR A 365 -19.24 1.94 -9.64
C THR A 365 -19.90 0.56 -9.75
N ALA A 366 -19.29 -0.48 -9.18
CA ALA A 366 -19.89 -1.81 -9.08
C ALA A 366 -21.22 -1.77 -8.29
N ALA A 367 -21.27 -1.06 -7.15
CA ALA A 367 -22.48 -0.92 -6.35
C ALA A 367 -23.62 -0.22 -7.11
N ARG A 368 -23.33 0.85 -7.85
CA ARG A 368 -24.33 1.52 -8.70
C ARG A 368 -24.89 0.59 -9.78
N LEU A 369 -24.02 -0.19 -10.43
CA LEU A 369 -24.44 -1.12 -11.46
C LEU A 369 -25.24 -2.31 -10.88
N ALA A 370 -24.81 -2.85 -9.75
CA ALA A 370 -25.54 -3.88 -9.01
C ALA A 370 -26.96 -3.45 -8.64
N ARG A 371 -27.15 -2.19 -8.20
CA ARG A 371 -28.49 -1.62 -7.96
C ARG A 371 -29.34 -1.58 -9.22
N ALA A 372 -28.77 -1.12 -10.34
CA ALA A 372 -29.49 -1.01 -11.60
C ALA A 372 -29.94 -2.39 -12.14
N LEU A 373 -29.11 -3.42 -11.94
CA LEU A 373 -29.41 -4.79 -12.34
C LEU A 373 -30.27 -5.57 -11.33
N GLY A 374 -30.46 -5.05 -10.12
CA GLY A 374 -31.12 -5.77 -9.03
C GLY A 374 -30.30 -6.93 -8.46
N ASP A 375 -28.97 -6.94 -8.65
CA ASP A 375 -28.09 -7.97 -8.11
C ASP A 375 -27.68 -7.62 -6.67
N HIS A 376 -28.46 -8.15 -5.72
CA HIS A 376 -28.26 -7.90 -4.29
C HIS A 376 -26.97 -8.54 -3.74
N ALA A 377 -26.51 -9.65 -4.33
CA ALA A 377 -25.27 -10.30 -3.91
C ALA A 377 -24.05 -9.48 -4.33
N ALA A 378 -24.04 -8.97 -5.57
CA ALA A 378 -23.01 -8.06 -6.05
C ALA A 378 -22.98 -6.73 -5.27
N LEU A 379 -24.16 -6.19 -4.91
CA LEU A 379 -24.24 -4.99 -4.07
C LEU A 379 -23.60 -5.23 -2.69
N ALA A 380 -23.86 -6.39 -2.08
CA ALA A 380 -23.24 -6.79 -0.82
C ALA A 380 -21.72 -6.96 -0.93
N GLN A 381 -21.23 -7.57 -2.01
CA GLN A 381 -19.79 -7.71 -2.27
C GLN A 381 -19.11 -6.36 -2.45
N ALA A 382 -19.74 -5.45 -3.21
CA ALA A 382 -19.23 -4.11 -3.40
C ALA A 382 -19.14 -3.34 -2.08
N ALA A 383 -20.21 -3.38 -1.27
CA ALA A 383 -20.22 -2.76 0.06
C ALA A 383 -19.10 -3.29 0.96
N LEU A 384 -18.94 -4.62 1.04
CA LEU A 384 -17.91 -5.24 1.88
C LEU A 384 -16.48 -4.87 1.47
N GLY A 385 -16.25 -4.63 0.18
CA GLY A 385 -14.96 -4.24 -0.38
C GLY A 385 -14.62 -2.75 -0.26
N SER A 386 -15.63 -1.88 -0.06
CA SER A 386 -15.44 -0.43 0.06
C SER A 386 -14.78 0.04 1.36
N GLU A 387 -14.70 -0.80 2.40
CA GLU A 387 -14.14 -0.44 3.70
C GLU A 387 -12.98 -1.39 4.12
N PRO A 388 -11.82 -0.87 4.54
CA PRO A 388 -10.70 -1.70 5.04
C PRO A 388 -11.12 -2.55 6.24
N LEU A 389 -10.71 -3.82 6.32
CA LEU A 389 -10.92 -4.67 7.52
C LEU A 389 -9.81 -4.43 8.55
N GLY A 390 -10.12 -4.31 9.85
CA GLY A 390 -9.15 -4.52 10.93
C GLY A 390 -8.91 -3.33 11.89
N VAL A 391 -7.65 -2.91 12.04
CA VAL A 391 -7.20 -2.03 13.13
C VAL A 391 -7.44 -0.53 12.91
N ASP A 392 -7.86 -0.14 11.70
CA ASP A 392 -8.33 1.21 11.37
C ASP A 392 -9.88 1.30 11.30
N MET A 393 -10.58 0.38 11.97
CA MET A 393 -12.05 0.39 12.02
C MET A 393 -12.58 1.54 12.88
N GLY A 394 -13.66 2.18 12.41
CA GLY A 394 -14.55 2.96 13.28
C GLY A 394 -14.80 4.42 12.87
N ASN A 395 -14.16 4.93 11.82
CA ASN A 395 -14.61 6.15 11.13
C ASN A 395 -15.17 5.78 9.75
N ALA A 396 -16.13 4.86 9.74
CA ALA A 396 -16.81 4.49 8.50
C ALA A 396 -17.52 5.70 7.92
N ASP A 397 -17.30 5.96 6.62
CA ASP A 397 -18.04 6.99 5.90
C ASP A 397 -19.56 6.72 6.01
N GLN A 398 -20.36 7.77 6.16
CA GLN A 398 -21.81 7.67 6.10
C GLN A 398 -22.26 7.01 4.78
N GLY A 399 -21.53 7.23 3.69
CA GLY A 399 -21.75 6.55 2.41
C GLY A 399 -21.66 5.03 2.52
N PHE A 400 -20.66 4.51 3.25
CA PHE A 400 -20.52 3.08 3.51
C PHE A 400 -21.70 2.54 4.32
N LEU A 401 -22.05 3.19 5.44
CA LEU A 401 -23.12 2.72 6.33
C LEU A 401 -24.45 2.59 5.58
N VAL A 402 -24.82 3.61 4.81
CA VAL A 402 -26.05 3.61 4.00
C VAL A 402 -26.04 2.46 2.98
N GLN A 403 -24.92 2.26 2.29
CA GLN A 403 -24.81 1.21 1.28
C GLN A 403 -24.82 -0.20 1.90
N ALA A 404 -24.15 -0.41 3.02
CA ALA A 404 -24.12 -1.70 3.71
C ALA A 404 -25.49 -2.05 4.31
N GLU A 405 -26.23 -1.08 4.84
CA GLU A 405 -27.61 -1.27 5.30
C GLU A 405 -28.59 -1.55 4.17
N GLU A 406 -28.42 -0.87 3.02
CA GLU A 406 -29.17 -1.16 1.79
C GLU A 406 -28.91 -2.60 1.34
N ALA A 407 -27.65 -3.01 1.23
CA ALA A 407 -27.26 -4.35 0.82
C ALA A 407 -27.82 -5.42 1.77
N LEU A 408 -27.73 -5.19 3.08
CA LEU A 408 -28.25 -6.13 4.09
C LEU A 408 -29.77 -6.32 4.00
N ARG A 409 -30.52 -5.23 3.71
CA ARG A 409 -31.98 -5.28 3.52
C ARG A 409 -32.39 -5.96 2.22
N ALA A 410 -31.57 -5.83 1.18
CA ALA A 410 -31.83 -6.40 -0.13
C ALA A 410 -31.47 -7.89 -0.20
N LEU A 411 -30.51 -8.36 0.60
CA LEU A 411 -30.18 -9.78 0.67
C LEU A 411 -31.34 -10.62 1.22
N PRO A 412 -31.49 -11.87 0.74
CA PRO A 412 -32.44 -12.82 1.32
C PRO A 412 -32.26 -13.01 2.83
N ALA A 413 -33.34 -13.41 3.52
CA ALA A 413 -33.36 -13.54 4.97
C ALA A 413 -32.62 -14.79 5.47
N GLU A 414 -32.33 -15.72 4.58
CA GLU A 414 -31.57 -16.95 4.81
C GLU A 414 -30.13 -16.65 5.24
N ASP A 415 -29.56 -17.60 5.98
CA ASP A 415 -28.18 -17.50 6.43
C ASP A 415 -27.22 -17.69 5.25
N SER A 416 -26.34 -16.70 5.04
CA SER A 416 -25.31 -16.74 4.01
C SER A 416 -24.02 -16.07 4.50
N PRO A 417 -22.84 -16.44 3.97
CA PRO A 417 -21.58 -15.79 4.32
C PRO A 417 -21.62 -14.27 4.11
N LEU A 418 -22.22 -13.78 3.01
CA LEU A 418 -22.33 -12.35 2.73
C LEU A 418 -23.16 -11.61 3.77
N ARG A 419 -24.29 -12.19 4.21
CA ARG A 419 -25.14 -11.61 5.25
C ARG A 419 -24.41 -11.51 6.59
N VAL A 420 -23.72 -12.59 6.99
CA VAL A 420 -22.89 -12.60 8.21
C VAL A 420 -21.82 -11.53 8.15
N SER A 421 -21.07 -11.45 7.04
CA SER A 421 -20.01 -10.46 6.87
C SER A 421 -20.55 -9.03 6.90
N LEU A 422 -21.71 -8.75 6.30
CA LEU A 422 -22.32 -7.41 6.35
C LEU A 422 -22.78 -7.04 7.76
N LEU A 423 -23.40 -7.96 8.50
CA LEU A 423 -23.80 -7.73 9.90
C LEU A 423 -22.57 -7.44 10.78
N ALA A 424 -21.54 -8.28 10.68
CA ALA A 424 -20.29 -8.11 11.41
C ALA A 424 -19.60 -6.79 11.04
N ARG A 425 -19.65 -6.41 9.75
CA ARG A 425 -19.05 -5.17 9.27
C ARG A 425 -19.80 -3.94 9.77
N LEU A 426 -21.13 -3.92 9.66
CA LEU A 426 -21.96 -2.83 10.17
C LEU A 426 -21.77 -2.66 11.69
N ALA A 427 -21.70 -3.76 12.44
CA ALA A 427 -21.40 -3.69 13.87
C ALA A 427 -20.04 -3.02 14.12
N SER A 428 -19.01 -3.40 13.38
CA SER A 428 -17.67 -2.84 13.56
C SER A 428 -17.55 -1.38 13.10
N ALA A 429 -18.24 -1.00 12.04
CA ALA A 429 -18.31 0.38 11.52
C ALA A 429 -19.01 1.35 12.49
N LEU A 430 -19.89 0.84 13.35
CA LEU A 430 -20.60 1.62 14.39
C LEU A 430 -19.80 1.72 15.71
N LEU A 431 -18.53 1.32 15.74
CA LEU A 431 -17.73 1.32 16.97
C LEU A 431 -17.63 2.73 17.58
N PHE A 432 -17.42 3.77 16.78
CA PHE A 432 -17.30 5.17 17.25
C PHE A 432 -18.52 6.06 16.93
N SER A 433 -19.56 5.51 16.31
CA SER A 433 -20.69 6.27 15.73
C SER A 433 -21.92 6.39 16.66
N GLY A 434 -21.78 6.08 17.94
CA GLY A 434 -22.92 5.95 18.87
C GLY A 434 -23.79 4.72 18.58
N GLY A 435 -24.83 4.48 19.39
CA GLY A 435 -25.77 3.36 19.16
C GLY A 435 -25.28 1.98 19.62
N ALA A 436 -24.68 1.89 20.82
CA ALA A 436 -24.16 0.64 21.40
C ALA A 436 -25.16 -0.54 21.38
N GLU A 437 -26.44 -0.28 21.63
CA GLU A 437 -27.52 -1.28 21.53
C GLU A 437 -27.61 -1.88 20.11
N ARG A 438 -27.64 -1.03 19.09
CA ARG A 438 -27.73 -1.45 17.69
C ARG A 438 -26.48 -2.23 17.27
N ARG A 439 -25.31 -1.74 17.66
CA ARG A 439 -24.01 -2.37 17.44
C ARG A 439 -23.97 -3.80 17.99
N ARG A 440 -24.37 -3.98 19.25
CA ARG A 440 -24.44 -5.29 19.92
C ARG A 440 -25.44 -6.21 19.23
N ALA A 441 -26.65 -5.72 18.92
CA ALA A 441 -27.67 -6.52 18.25
C ALA A 441 -27.19 -7.05 16.87
N LEU A 442 -26.51 -6.21 16.08
CA LEU A 442 -25.94 -6.62 14.78
C LEU A 442 -24.87 -7.70 14.95
N ALA A 443 -23.97 -7.55 15.93
CA ALA A 443 -22.91 -8.52 16.18
C ALA A 443 -23.45 -9.85 16.73
N ASP A 444 -24.43 -9.80 17.63
CA ASP A 444 -25.09 -11.00 18.17
C ASP A 444 -25.83 -11.75 17.05
N GLU A 445 -26.57 -11.05 16.18
CA GLU A 445 -27.21 -11.65 15.01
C GLU A 445 -26.17 -12.28 14.07
N ALA A 446 -25.03 -11.62 13.83
CA ALA A 446 -23.95 -12.16 13.01
C ALA A 446 -23.43 -13.51 13.56
N VAL A 447 -23.19 -13.60 14.87
CA VAL A 447 -22.71 -14.82 15.52
C VAL A 447 -23.76 -15.93 15.47
N GLU A 448 -25.02 -15.62 15.75
CA GLU A 448 -26.11 -16.61 15.74
C GLU A 448 -26.27 -17.24 14.34
N ARG A 449 -26.27 -16.40 13.29
CA ARG A 449 -26.34 -16.84 11.90
C ARG A 449 -25.11 -17.63 11.47
N ALA A 450 -23.91 -17.16 11.83
CA ALA A 450 -22.68 -17.85 11.50
C ALA A 450 -22.61 -19.25 12.13
N ARG A 451 -23.09 -19.40 13.37
CA ARG A 451 -23.19 -20.70 14.04
C ARG A 451 -24.15 -21.65 13.34
N ARG A 452 -25.32 -21.18 12.87
CA ARG A 452 -26.25 -21.99 12.08
C ARG A 452 -25.68 -22.40 10.72
N LEU A 453 -24.92 -21.50 10.08
CA LEU A 453 -24.27 -21.76 8.79
C LEU A 453 -23.17 -22.83 8.90
N GLY A 454 -22.52 -22.96 10.06
CA GLY A 454 -21.45 -23.94 10.29
C GLY A 454 -20.17 -23.64 9.51
N ALA A 455 -19.97 -22.39 9.07
CA ALA A 455 -18.80 -21.97 8.30
C ALA A 455 -17.75 -21.31 9.22
N PRO A 456 -16.49 -21.80 9.25
CA PRO A 456 -15.50 -21.35 10.23
C PRO A 456 -15.07 -19.90 10.06
N VAL A 457 -14.81 -19.45 8.82
CA VAL A 457 -14.34 -18.08 8.56
C VAL A 457 -15.42 -17.02 8.88
N PRO A 458 -16.68 -17.14 8.41
CA PRO A 458 -17.74 -16.21 8.81
C PRO A 458 -17.96 -16.17 10.33
N LEU A 459 -17.82 -17.29 11.04
CA LEU A 459 -17.94 -17.32 12.49
C LEU A 459 -16.78 -16.59 13.18
N ALA A 460 -15.54 -16.78 12.72
CA ALA A 460 -14.40 -16.02 13.24
C ALA A 460 -14.59 -14.51 13.06
N VAL A 461 -15.05 -14.07 11.88
CA VAL A 461 -15.36 -12.66 11.58
C VAL A 461 -16.45 -12.11 12.51
N ALA A 462 -17.53 -12.87 12.70
CA ALA A 462 -18.64 -12.46 13.58
C ALA A 462 -18.21 -12.38 15.05
N LEU A 463 -17.38 -13.30 15.53
CA LEU A 463 -16.85 -13.30 16.90
C LEU A 463 -15.92 -12.11 17.16
N ILE A 464 -15.06 -11.75 16.21
CA ILE A 464 -14.22 -10.55 16.28
C ILE A 464 -15.09 -9.27 16.30
N ALA A 465 -16.10 -9.20 15.42
CA ALA A 465 -17.03 -8.07 15.44
C ALA A 465 -17.80 -7.96 16.77
N ARG A 466 -18.17 -9.10 17.37
CA ARG A 466 -18.82 -9.16 18.68
C ARG A 466 -17.89 -8.74 19.81
N HIS A 467 -16.61 -9.10 19.74
CA HIS A 467 -15.59 -8.60 20.65
C HIS A 467 -15.57 -7.06 20.64
N TYR A 468 -15.43 -6.43 19.47
CA TYR A 468 -15.44 -4.98 19.37
C TYR A 468 -16.79 -4.37 19.81
N ALA A 469 -17.90 -5.00 19.45
CA ALA A 469 -19.24 -4.50 19.78
C ALA A 469 -19.50 -4.46 21.29
N THR A 470 -18.89 -5.39 22.04
CA THR A 470 -19.01 -5.51 23.49
C THR A 470 -17.89 -4.82 24.25
N TRP A 471 -16.84 -4.36 23.55
CA TRP A 471 -15.73 -3.67 24.19
C TRP A 471 -16.17 -2.33 24.79
N GLY A 472 -16.02 -2.24 26.12
CA GLY A 472 -16.48 -1.12 26.92
C GLY A 472 -16.75 -1.53 28.37
N PRO A 473 -17.32 -0.63 29.18
CA PRO A 473 -17.50 -0.86 30.62
C PRO A 473 -18.50 -1.98 30.94
N ASP A 474 -19.44 -2.28 30.03
CA ASP A 474 -20.52 -3.25 30.23
C ASP A 474 -20.11 -4.72 30.05
N SER A 475 -18.87 -4.98 29.63
CA SER A 475 -18.35 -6.33 29.38
C SER A 475 -17.05 -6.54 30.12
N GLU A 476 -16.90 -7.70 30.76
CA GLU A 476 -15.66 -8.09 31.41
C GLU A 476 -14.62 -8.56 30.38
N PRO A 477 -13.33 -8.19 30.54
CA PRO A 477 -12.26 -8.66 29.64
C PRO A 477 -12.19 -10.19 29.53
N ALA A 478 -12.52 -10.92 30.59
CA ALA A 478 -12.52 -12.39 30.59
C ALA A 478 -13.52 -12.98 29.58
N ASP A 479 -14.72 -12.40 29.48
CA ASP A 479 -15.75 -12.87 28.53
C ASP A 479 -15.32 -12.59 27.08
N ARG A 480 -14.69 -11.44 26.85
CA ARG A 480 -14.16 -11.06 25.53
C ARG A 480 -13.01 -11.94 25.09
N LEU A 481 -12.12 -12.35 26.00
CA LEU A 481 -11.03 -13.28 25.72
C LEU A 481 -11.56 -14.65 25.23
N VAL A 482 -12.68 -15.13 25.77
CA VAL A 482 -13.31 -16.38 25.31
C VAL A 482 -13.74 -16.27 23.84
N LEU A 483 -14.28 -15.13 23.41
CA LEU A 483 -14.63 -14.89 22.01
C LEU A 483 -13.40 -14.92 21.11
N LEU A 484 -12.29 -14.31 21.56
CA LEU A 484 -11.04 -14.28 20.83
C LEU A 484 -10.35 -15.65 20.76
N ASP A 485 -10.53 -16.52 21.76
CA ASP A 485 -9.99 -17.88 21.74
C ASP A 485 -10.69 -18.74 20.67
N GLU A 486 -12.03 -18.68 20.61
CA GLU A 486 -12.82 -19.36 19.57
C GLU A 486 -12.52 -18.81 18.17
N ALA A 487 -12.53 -17.47 18.01
CA ALA A 487 -12.25 -16.82 16.73
C ALA A 487 -10.85 -17.13 16.21
N HIS A 488 -9.84 -17.12 17.09
CA HIS A 488 -8.46 -17.42 16.75
C HIS A 488 -8.28 -18.86 16.27
N ALA A 489 -8.88 -19.84 16.97
CA ALA A 489 -8.80 -21.23 16.57
C ALA A 489 -9.45 -21.48 15.19
N LEU A 490 -10.60 -20.84 14.94
CA LEU A 490 -11.30 -20.92 13.65
C LEU A 490 -10.46 -20.29 12.54
N ALA A 491 -9.94 -19.08 12.76
CA ALA A 491 -9.09 -18.37 11.79
C ALA A 491 -7.80 -19.15 11.49
N ALA A 492 -7.13 -19.68 12.52
CA ALA A 492 -5.91 -20.46 12.35
C ALA A 492 -6.14 -21.75 11.56
N SER A 493 -7.25 -22.46 11.83
CA SER A 493 -7.59 -23.70 11.10
C SER A 493 -7.93 -23.44 9.63
N ALA A 494 -8.43 -22.25 9.31
CA ALA A 494 -8.76 -21.81 7.96
C ALA A 494 -7.58 -21.16 7.21
N GLY A 495 -6.41 -20.96 7.85
CA GLY A 495 -5.27 -20.26 7.25
C GLY A 495 -5.46 -18.74 7.11
N GLU A 496 -6.40 -18.16 7.86
CA GLU A 496 -6.72 -16.73 7.81
C GLU A 496 -5.79 -15.91 8.71
N HIS A 497 -4.55 -15.71 8.24
CA HIS A 497 -3.47 -15.03 8.99
C HIS A 497 -3.87 -13.65 9.53
N ARG A 498 -4.60 -12.85 8.75
CA ARG A 498 -5.05 -11.50 9.17
C ARG A 498 -5.99 -11.57 10.38
N LEU A 499 -6.98 -12.46 10.34
CA LEU A 499 -7.92 -12.66 11.45
C LEU A 499 -7.21 -13.18 12.69
N VAL A 500 -6.17 -14.01 12.53
CA VAL A 500 -5.33 -14.46 13.64
C VAL A 500 -4.60 -13.28 14.30
N LEU A 501 -3.98 -12.39 13.53
CA LEU A 501 -3.29 -11.22 14.10
C LEU A 501 -4.27 -10.23 14.74
N GLU A 502 -5.45 -10.07 14.16
CA GLU A 502 -6.53 -9.25 14.73
C GLU A 502 -6.96 -9.78 16.10
N CYS A 503 -7.14 -11.10 16.23
CA CYS A 503 -7.41 -11.72 17.53
C CYS A 503 -6.28 -11.51 18.55
N GLU A 504 -5.02 -11.64 18.12
CA GLU A 504 -3.87 -11.50 19.02
C GLU A 504 -3.67 -10.05 19.48
N LEU A 505 -3.87 -9.06 18.60
CA LEU A 505 -3.79 -7.66 18.98
C LEU A 505 -4.89 -7.29 19.99
N SER A 506 -6.14 -7.66 19.70
CA SER A 506 -7.27 -7.45 20.61
C SER A 506 -7.09 -8.17 21.95
N ARG A 507 -6.48 -9.37 21.93
CA ARG A 507 -6.14 -10.12 23.15
C ARG A 507 -5.17 -9.36 24.02
N VAL A 508 -4.16 -8.69 23.45
CA VAL A 508 -3.23 -7.88 24.25
C VAL A 508 -3.98 -6.75 24.95
N ALA A 509 -4.90 -6.05 24.26
CA ALA A 509 -5.69 -4.98 24.87
C ALA A 509 -6.55 -5.47 26.04
N ASP A 510 -7.24 -6.61 25.91
CA ASP A 510 -8.05 -7.19 26.98
C ASP A 510 -7.19 -7.66 28.17
N LEU A 511 -6.00 -8.22 27.91
CA LEU A 511 -5.07 -8.61 28.98
C LEU A 511 -4.51 -7.39 29.72
N LEU A 512 -4.25 -6.30 29.01
CA LEU A 512 -3.88 -5.02 29.63
C LEU A 512 -5.01 -4.48 30.50
N GLU A 513 -6.26 -4.46 30.01
CA GLU A 513 -7.43 -4.00 30.77
C GLU A 513 -7.66 -4.86 32.03
N ALA A 514 -7.39 -6.16 31.95
CA ALA A 514 -7.48 -7.08 33.08
C ALA A 514 -6.30 -6.98 34.07
N GLY A 515 -5.29 -6.13 33.82
CA GLY A 515 -4.07 -6.05 34.64
C GLY A 515 -3.12 -7.25 34.53
N ARG A 516 -3.33 -8.12 33.54
CA ARG A 516 -2.54 -9.36 33.32
C ARG A 516 -1.32 -9.09 32.46
N LEU A 517 -0.47 -8.16 32.89
CA LEU A 517 0.62 -7.59 32.08
C LEU A 517 1.65 -8.62 31.58
N SER A 518 2.03 -9.59 32.40
CA SER A 518 3.00 -10.62 31.98
C SER A 518 2.45 -11.49 30.84
N GLU A 519 1.14 -11.74 30.83
CA GLU A 519 0.47 -12.46 29.74
C GLU A 519 0.32 -11.57 28.50
N ALA A 520 0.05 -10.27 28.69
CA ALA A 520 0.05 -9.28 27.62
C ALA A 520 1.42 -9.19 26.92
N GLU A 521 2.53 -9.21 27.68
CA GLU A 521 3.90 -9.24 27.14
C GLU A 521 4.15 -10.52 26.31
N ALA A 522 3.72 -11.68 26.82
CA ALA A 522 3.85 -12.93 26.09
C ALA A 522 3.00 -12.95 24.80
N ALA A 523 1.79 -12.40 24.84
CA ALA A 523 0.93 -12.25 23.67
C ALA A 523 1.51 -11.25 22.65
N SER A 524 2.03 -10.12 23.11
CA SER A 524 2.71 -9.12 22.27
C SER A 524 3.94 -9.70 21.57
N ALA A 525 4.76 -10.51 22.26
CA ALA A 525 5.90 -11.17 21.65
C ALA A 525 5.49 -12.17 20.54
N ARG A 526 4.40 -12.93 20.75
CA ARG A 526 3.84 -13.83 19.72
C ARG A 526 3.30 -13.04 18.53
N LEU A 527 2.59 -11.94 18.78
CA LEU A 527 2.10 -11.03 17.76
C LEU A 527 3.27 -10.51 16.90
N ALA A 528 4.29 -9.91 17.53
CA ALA A 528 5.44 -9.36 16.82
C ALA A 528 6.19 -10.39 15.97
N LYS A 529 6.39 -11.61 16.49
CA LYS A 529 7.00 -12.71 15.74
C LYS A 529 6.19 -13.07 14.49
N ARG A 530 4.87 -13.25 14.62
CA ARG A 530 4.00 -13.56 13.49
C ARG A 530 3.90 -12.40 12.49
N CYS A 531 3.85 -11.16 12.95
CA CYS A 531 3.88 -9.99 12.06
C CYS A 531 5.16 -9.98 11.19
N ALA A 532 6.30 -10.40 11.74
CA ALA A 532 7.55 -10.51 11.00
C ALA A 532 7.55 -11.69 10.00
N GLU A 533 7.05 -12.86 10.42
CA GLU A 533 6.94 -14.06 9.55
C GLU A 533 5.95 -13.85 8.41
N TRP A 534 4.82 -13.23 8.70
CA TRP A 534 3.70 -13.00 7.79
C TRP A 534 3.76 -11.65 7.09
N ARG A 535 4.75 -10.79 7.36
CA ARG A 535 4.98 -9.54 6.61
C ARG A 535 3.71 -8.66 6.47
N LEU A 536 2.96 -8.50 7.56
CA LEU A 536 1.76 -7.65 7.65
C LEU A 536 2.12 -6.34 8.38
N PRO A 537 2.45 -5.24 7.68
CA PRO A 537 3.14 -4.09 8.30
C PRO A 537 2.27 -3.22 9.17
N LEU A 538 0.96 -3.10 8.90
CA LEU A 538 0.06 -2.38 9.80
C LEU A 538 -0.02 -3.10 11.15
N PHE A 539 -0.18 -4.43 11.14
CA PHE A 539 -0.10 -5.22 12.37
C PHE A 539 1.27 -5.16 13.03
N ARG A 540 2.36 -5.02 12.26
CA ARG A 540 3.70 -4.76 12.81
C ARG A 540 3.78 -3.40 13.51
N LEU A 541 3.17 -2.36 12.92
CA LEU A 541 3.09 -1.03 13.51
C LEU A 541 2.25 -1.04 14.80
N HIS A 542 1.07 -1.66 14.80
CA HIS A 542 0.26 -1.80 16.00
C HIS A 542 0.93 -2.68 17.07
N ALA A 543 1.67 -3.73 16.66
CA ALA A 543 2.48 -4.51 17.59
C ALA A 543 3.55 -3.64 18.27
N ARG A 544 4.18 -2.71 17.54
CA ARG A 544 5.11 -1.73 18.11
C ARG A 544 4.43 -0.78 19.10
N PHE A 545 3.24 -0.24 18.78
CA PHE A 545 2.49 0.59 19.73
C PHE A 545 2.20 -0.15 21.04
N VAL A 546 1.79 -1.41 20.95
CA VAL A 546 1.56 -2.25 22.13
C VAL A 546 2.86 -2.51 22.91
N GLN A 547 3.99 -2.76 22.23
CA GLN A 547 5.29 -2.91 22.88
C GLN A 547 5.70 -1.63 23.62
N HIS A 548 5.47 -0.46 23.02
CA HIS A 548 5.71 0.83 23.64
C HIS A 548 4.84 1.05 24.87
N THR A 549 3.54 0.74 24.79
CA THR A 549 2.63 0.78 25.94
C THR A 549 3.11 -0.11 27.09
N LEU A 550 3.55 -1.33 26.78
CA LEU A 550 4.10 -2.26 27.78
C LEU A 550 5.40 -1.74 28.40
N ALA A 551 6.30 -1.16 27.60
CA ALA A 551 7.52 -0.53 28.11
C ALA A 551 7.19 0.64 29.06
N ALA A 552 6.24 1.51 28.68
CA ALA A 552 5.77 2.61 29.51
C ALA A 552 5.19 2.13 30.84
N LEU A 553 4.28 1.14 30.82
CA LEU A 553 3.66 0.58 32.02
C LEU A 553 4.68 -0.07 32.97
N ARG A 554 5.77 -0.64 32.43
CA ARG A 554 6.88 -1.20 33.23
C ARG A 554 7.85 -0.13 33.75
N GLY A 555 7.75 1.12 33.29
CA GLY A 555 8.70 2.19 33.58
C GLY A 555 10.01 2.09 32.80
N ARG A 556 10.04 1.37 31.68
CA ARG A 556 11.21 1.21 30.79
C ARG A 556 11.29 2.39 29.81
N TYR A 557 11.34 3.61 30.34
CA TYR A 557 11.26 4.83 29.54
C TYR A 557 12.47 5.09 28.64
N ASP A 558 13.66 4.59 29.00
CA ASP A 558 14.85 4.68 28.13
C ASP A 558 14.71 3.80 26.89
N GLU A 559 14.23 2.56 27.07
CA GLU A 559 13.90 1.64 25.97
C GLU A 559 12.82 2.25 25.07
N LEU A 560 11.77 2.81 25.66
CA LEU A 560 10.72 3.50 24.94
C LEU A 560 11.24 4.70 24.14
N ALA A 561 12.10 5.53 24.74
CA ALA A 561 12.66 6.71 24.07
C ALA A 561 13.54 6.32 22.88
N ALA A 562 14.37 5.27 23.02
CA ALA A 562 15.16 4.74 21.92
C ALA A 562 14.28 4.18 20.80
N ALA A 563 13.28 3.38 21.14
CA ALA A 563 12.35 2.79 20.17
C ALA A 563 11.57 3.86 19.39
N LEU A 564 11.05 4.89 20.07
CA LEU A 564 10.35 6.00 19.42
C LEU A 564 11.25 6.89 18.56
N ALA A 565 12.57 6.93 18.82
CA ALA A 565 13.53 7.66 18.00
C ALA A 565 13.91 6.89 16.73
N GLU A 566 13.89 5.56 16.78
CA GLU A 566 14.14 4.67 15.64
C GLU A 566 12.88 4.47 14.76
N ASP A 567 11.69 4.58 15.35
CA ASP A 567 10.42 4.44 14.62
C ASP A 567 10.01 5.74 13.92
N ASP A 568 10.27 5.84 12.61
CA ASP A 568 9.64 6.85 11.75
C ASP A 568 8.25 6.38 11.27
N ALA A 569 7.30 6.31 12.20
CA ALA A 569 5.90 6.03 11.87
C ALA A 569 5.19 7.23 11.20
N GLY A 570 5.86 8.39 11.07
CA GLY A 570 5.29 9.64 10.60
C GLY A 570 4.57 9.55 9.24
N PRO A 571 5.20 8.97 8.20
CA PRO A 571 4.58 8.80 6.89
C PRO A 571 3.35 7.88 6.90
N LEU A 572 3.35 6.82 7.71
CA LEU A 572 2.23 5.87 7.84
C LEU A 572 1.06 6.44 8.64
N ALA A 573 1.37 7.08 9.78
CA ALA A 573 0.41 7.79 10.60
C ALA A 573 -0.29 8.92 9.82
N ALA A 574 0.43 9.64 8.96
CA ALA A 574 -0.14 10.72 8.15
C ALA A 574 -1.22 10.26 7.16
N LEU A 575 -1.20 8.99 6.73
CA LEU A 575 -2.17 8.44 5.79
C LEU A 575 -3.42 7.86 6.47
N ARG A 576 -3.39 7.61 7.79
CA ARG A 576 -4.46 6.94 8.53
C ARG A 576 -4.76 7.62 9.88
N PRO A 577 -5.91 8.29 10.02
CA PRO A 577 -6.22 9.08 11.22
C PRO A 577 -6.21 8.32 12.56
N LEU A 578 -6.65 7.05 12.59
CA LEU A 578 -6.67 6.24 13.82
C LEU A 578 -5.27 5.72 14.21
N THR A 579 -4.47 5.38 13.20
CA THR A 579 -3.05 5.07 13.39
C THR A 579 -2.27 6.28 13.93
N ALA A 580 -2.52 7.48 13.40
CA ALA A 580 -1.90 8.72 13.89
C ALA A 580 -2.24 9.01 15.37
N GLN A 581 -3.50 8.76 15.73
CA GLN A 581 -3.96 8.87 17.11
C GLN A 581 -3.25 7.88 18.04
N SER A 582 -3.09 6.63 17.61
CA SER A 582 -2.40 5.60 18.39
C SER A 582 -0.92 5.92 18.60
N TRP A 583 -0.28 6.50 17.58
CA TRP A 583 1.09 7.00 17.66
C TRP A 583 1.25 8.13 18.67
N GLU A 584 0.41 9.16 18.60
CA GLU A 584 0.45 10.26 19.57
C GLU A 584 0.07 9.82 20.98
N ALA A 585 -0.88 8.90 21.12
CA ALA A 585 -1.22 8.31 22.41
C ALA A 585 0.00 7.64 23.05
N THR A 586 0.81 6.93 22.27
CA THR A 586 2.04 6.30 22.74
C THR A 586 3.09 7.33 23.19
N ARG A 587 3.34 8.37 22.38
CA ARG A 587 4.32 9.43 22.69
C ARG A 587 3.94 10.23 23.93
N LEU A 588 2.65 10.42 24.17
CA LEU A 588 2.14 11.13 25.33
C LEU A 588 2.64 10.50 26.64
N SER A 589 2.73 9.17 26.72
CA SER A 589 3.20 8.48 27.94
C SER A 589 4.67 8.75 28.27
N LEU A 590 5.51 8.90 27.25
CA LEU A 590 6.89 9.32 27.46
C LEU A 590 6.98 10.80 27.85
N ARG A 591 6.20 11.66 27.19
CA ARG A 591 6.23 13.11 27.39
C ARG A 591 5.65 13.56 28.73
N LEU A 592 4.66 12.85 29.26
CA LEU A 592 4.15 13.10 30.62
C LEU A 592 5.24 12.87 31.68
N GLU A 593 6.13 11.90 31.45
CA GLU A 593 7.17 11.52 32.41
C GLU A 593 8.49 12.27 32.20
N ARG A 594 8.82 12.67 30.96
CA ARG A 594 10.09 13.33 30.60
C ARG A 594 9.97 14.80 30.17
N GLY A 595 8.76 15.33 30.08
CA GLY A 595 8.51 16.66 29.51
C GLY A 595 8.39 16.66 27.98
N GLY A 596 8.30 17.85 27.37
CA GLY A 596 8.09 18.00 25.92
C GLY A 596 6.62 17.99 25.49
N LEU A 597 5.69 18.30 26.41
CA LEU A 597 4.24 18.29 26.16
C LEU A 597 3.77 19.27 25.07
N ALA A 598 4.52 20.37 24.84
CA ALA A 598 4.20 21.36 23.80
C ALA A 598 4.15 20.74 22.40
N GLU A 599 4.97 19.73 22.12
CA GLU A 599 5.00 19.04 20.82
C GLU A 599 3.77 18.13 20.62
N SER A 600 3.22 17.54 21.69
CA SER A 600 1.97 16.77 21.63
C SER A 600 0.75 17.69 21.46
N GLU A 601 0.78 18.89 22.05
CA GLU A 601 -0.36 19.79 22.04
C GLU A 601 -0.79 20.20 20.64
N ALA A 602 0.15 20.53 19.75
CA ALA A 602 -0.18 20.92 18.39
C ALA A 602 -1.00 19.83 17.67
N VAL A 603 -0.59 18.56 17.83
CA VAL A 603 -1.28 17.43 17.21
C VAL A 603 -2.63 17.17 17.89
N VAL A 604 -2.68 17.18 19.22
CA VAL A 604 -3.93 16.95 19.97
C VAL A 604 -4.96 18.04 19.65
N ARG A 605 -4.56 19.32 19.55
CA ARG A 605 -5.46 20.40 19.14
C ARG A 605 -6.03 20.18 17.76
N PHE A 606 -5.19 19.77 16.80
CA PHE A 606 -5.63 19.43 15.46
C PHE A 606 -6.65 18.29 15.47
N VAL A 607 -6.39 17.21 16.22
CA VAL A 607 -7.32 16.08 16.35
C VAL A 607 -8.65 16.50 16.98
N VAL A 608 -8.63 17.33 18.04
CA VAL A 608 -9.86 17.85 18.67
C VAL A 608 -10.67 18.72 17.71
N GLN A 609 -10.01 19.50 16.84
CA GLN A 609 -10.69 20.29 15.81
C GLN A 609 -11.33 19.40 14.74
N LEU A 610 -10.67 18.31 14.34
CA LEU A 610 -11.19 17.36 13.37
C LEU A 610 -12.33 16.50 13.94
N LEU A 611 -12.23 16.12 15.22
CA LEU A 611 -13.12 15.17 15.88
C LEU A 611 -13.68 15.78 17.19
N PRO A 612 -14.53 16.82 17.10
CA PRO A 612 -15.00 17.55 18.29
C PRO A 612 -15.84 16.71 19.25
N ASP A 613 -16.48 15.64 18.74
CA ASP A 613 -17.29 14.70 19.53
C ASP A 613 -16.48 13.55 20.14
N PHE A 614 -15.16 13.51 19.91
CA PHE A 614 -14.30 12.47 20.48
C PHE A 614 -13.78 12.89 21.86
N TRP A 615 -14.55 12.55 22.89
CA TRP A 615 -14.37 13.00 24.28
C TRP A 615 -12.99 12.71 24.87
N LEU A 616 -12.33 11.62 24.46
CA LEU A 616 -10.99 11.27 24.96
C LEU A 616 -9.97 12.35 24.60
N TRP A 617 -9.90 12.79 23.34
CA TRP A 617 -8.92 13.80 22.92
C TRP A 617 -9.23 15.18 23.53
N ARG A 618 -10.51 15.49 23.78
CA ARG A 618 -10.90 16.67 24.55
C ARG A 618 -10.37 16.63 25.99
N ALA A 619 -10.51 15.48 26.67
CA ALA A 619 -9.97 15.28 28.01
C ALA A 619 -8.44 15.32 28.01
N THR A 620 -7.78 14.72 27.01
CA THR A 620 -6.33 14.74 26.83
C THR A 620 -5.80 16.17 26.59
N LEU A 621 -6.53 17.01 25.84
CA LEU A 621 -6.15 18.42 25.70
C LEU A 621 -6.25 19.15 27.05
N ALA A 622 -7.27 18.86 27.85
CA ALA A 622 -7.41 19.45 29.19
C ALA A 622 -6.26 19.03 30.13
N LEU A 623 -5.84 17.76 30.06
CA LEU A 623 -4.64 17.24 30.73
C LEU A 623 -3.40 18.06 30.34
N LEU A 624 -3.14 18.23 29.04
CA LEU A 624 -2.00 19.02 28.56
C LEU A 624 -2.06 20.48 29.03
N CYS A 625 -3.25 21.06 29.17
CA CYS A 625 -3.43 22.39 29.72
C CYS A 625 -3.09 22.45 31.21
N VAL A 626 -3.56 21.48 32.02
CA VAL A 626 -3.25 21.41 33.46
C VAL A 626 -1.75 21.24 33.70
N GLU A 627 -1.09 20.32 33.00
CA GLU A 627 0.35 20.07 33.14
C GLU A 627 1.20 21.29 32.74
N GLN A 628 0.66 22.17 31.90
CA GLN A 628 1.27 23.44 31.51
C GLN A 628 0.70 24.65 32.29
N GLN A 629 0.07 24.41 33.43
CA GLN A 629 -0.45 25.45 34.36
C GLN A 629 -1.55 26.37 33.78
N ARG A 630 -2.24 25.96 32.71
CA ARG A 630 -3.35 26.70 32.08
C ARG A 630 -4.71 26.22 32.60
N SER A 631 -4.99 26.53 33.86
CA SER A 631 -6.17 26.04 34.57
C SER A 631 -7.51 26.51 33.98
N ASP A 632 -7.59 27.73 33.44
CA ASP A 632 -8.83 28.29 32.92
C ASP A 632 -9.28 27.58 31.62
N GLU A 633 -8.34 27.34 30.71
CA GLU A 633 -8.59 26.58 29.49
C GLU A 633 -8.95 25.12 29.82
N ALA A 634 -8.23 24.49 30.75
CA ALA A 634 -8.54 23.14 31.19
C ALA A 634 -9.97 23.02 31.74
N ARG A 635 -10.42 23.98 32.59
CA ARG A 635 -11.81 23.99 33.11
C ARG A 635 -12.84 24.07 32.00
N GLN A 636 -12.62 24.89 30.98
CA GLN A 636 -13.55 24.98 29.84
C GLN A 636 -13.64 23.66 29.06
N LEU A 637 -12.51 22.96 28.92
CA LEU A 637 -12.46 21.68 28.24
C LEU A 637 -13.18 20.57 29.02
N VAL A 638 -13.08 20.53 30.36
CA VAL A 638 -13.76 19.50 31.17
C VAL A 638 -15.17 19.86 31.65
N ALA A 639 -15.58 21.13 31.59
CA ALA A 639 -16.92 21.56 32.03
C ALA A 639 -18.09 20.71 31.45
N PRO A 640 -18.06 20.25 30.17
CA PRO A 640 -19.13 19.40 29.64
C PRO A 640 -19.31 18.05 30.38
N PHE A 641 -18.29 17.54 31.08
CA PHE A 641 -18.39 16.29 31.83
C PHE A 641 -19.31 16.40 33.05
N ALA A 642 -19.36 17.55 33.73
CA ALA A 642 -20.18 17.75 34.93
C ALA A 642 -21.68 17.50 34.68
N SER A 643 -22.16 17.83 33.49
CA SER A 643 -23.56 17.62 33.05
C SER A 643 -23.69 16.57 31.93
N GLY A 644 -22.58 15.91 31.58
CA GLY A 644 -22.47 15.13 30.35
C GLY A 644 -21.65 13.86 30.46
N ALA A 645 -21.19 13.46 31.64
CA ALA A 645 -20.51 12.19 31.85
C ALA A 645 -21.34 11.00 31.34
N ALA A 646 -22.67 11.04 31.50
CA ALA A 646 -23.59 10.04 30.95
C ALA A 646 -23.71 10.05 29.40
N ARG A 647 -23.27 11.13 28.74
CA ARG A 647 -23.22 11.27 27.28
C ARG A 647 -21.91 10.75 26.68
N VAL A 648 -20.90 10.47 27.51
CA VAL A 648 -19.66 9.83 27.05
C VAL A 648 -20.02 8.44 26.51
N PRO A 649 -19.69 8.13 25.24
CA PRO A 649 -19.99 6.84 24.64
C PRO A 649 -19.52 5.66 25.51
N ARG A 650 -20.34 4.60 25.60
CA ARG A 650 -20.00 3.37 26.32
C ARG A 650 -19.24 2.40 25.41
N ASP A 651 -18.06 2.81 24.99
CA ASP A 651 -17.15 2.05 24.13
C ASP A 651 -15.80 1.79 24.82
N GLY A 652 -14.84 1.25 24.08
CA GLY A 652 -13.49 0.96 24.56
C GLY A 652 -12.68 2.17 25.05
N PHE A 653 -13.13 3.40 24.75
CA PHE A 653 -12.49 4.63 25.23
C PHE A 653 -13.19 5.23 26.45
N HIS A 654 -14.35 4.70 26.87
CA HIS A 654 -15.14 5.23 27.98
C HIS A 654 -14.32 5.40 29.26
N VAL A 655 -13.67 4.32 29.71
CA VAL A 655 -12.93 4.29 30.97
C VAL A 655 -11.72 5.23 30.92
N ALA A 656 -10.96 5.22 29.81
CA ALA A 656 -9.85 6.15 29.60
C ALA A 656 -10.31 7.61 29.62
N THR A 657 -11.43 7.92 28.98
CA THR A 657 -12.00 9.27 28.95
C THR A 657 -12.35 9.75 30.37
N LEU A 658 -13.06 8.92 31.15
CA LEU A 658 -13.42 9.26 32.53
C LEU A 658 -12.18 9.37 33.43
N ALA A 659 -11.17 8.52 33.24
CA ALA A 659 -9.94 8.55 34.02
C ALA A 659 -9.14 9.84 33.81
N VAL A 660 -8.98 10.26 32.55
CA VAL A 660 -8.31 11.54 32.22
C VAL A 660 -9.12 12.72 32.76
N ALA A 661 -10.45 12.70 32.63
CA ALA A 661 -11.32 13.76 33.18
C ALA A 661 -11.24 13.83 34.72
N ALA A 662 -11.21 12.69 35.42
CA ALA A 662 -11.04 12.61 36.87
C ALA A 662 -9.69 13.16 37.33
N TYR A 663 -8.61 12.83 36.62
CA TYR A 663 -7.28 13.38 36.89
C TYR A 663 -7.29 14.92 36.78
N VAL A 664 -7.82 15.45 35.67
CA VAL A 664 -7.92 16.90 35.44
C VAL A 664 -8.80 17.57 36.49
N ALA A 665 -9.96 17.00 36.81
CA ALA A 665 -10.87 17.54 37.82
C ALA A 665 -10.21 17.60 39.21
N SER A 666 -9.45 16.56 39.59
CA SER A 666 -8.71 16.52 40.85
C SER A 666 -7.66 17.62 40.91
N ARG A 667 -6.86 17.82 39.84
CA ARG A 667 -5.86 18.89 39.77
C ARG A 667 -6.45 20.30 39.80
N LEU A 668 -7.68 20.46 39.31
CA LEU A 668 -8.41 21.74 39.29
C LEU A 668 -9.25 22.00 40.54
N GLY A 669 -9.45 21.00 41.40
CA GLY A 669 -10.42 21.05 42.51
C GLY A 669 -11.88 21.12 42.04
N ASP A 670 -12.20 20.57 40.86
CA ASP A 670 -13.54 20.61 40.28
C ASP A 670 -14.41 19.45 40.82
N ALA A 671 -15.06 19.69 41.95
CA ALA A 671 -15.93 18.72 42.61
C ALA A 671 -17.11 18.26 41.74
N ALA A 672 -17.61 19.13 40.85
CA ALA A 672 -18.77 18.81 40.02
C ALA A 672 -18.41 17.78 38.93
N VAL A 673 -17.29 18.00 38.23
CA VAL A 673 -16.77 17.02 37.26
C VAL A 673 -16.37 15.73 37.97
N ALA A 674 -15.66 15.83 39.10
CA ALA A 674 -15.21 14.66 39.86
C ALA A 674 -16.39 13.78 40.31
N ALA A 675 -17.43 14.37 40.88
CA ALA A 675 -18.64 13.64 41.29
C ALA A 675 -19.38 13.01 40.09
N ALA A 676 -19.37 13.66 38.92
CA ALA A 676 -20.05 13.17 37.73
C ALA A 676 -19.37 11.93 37.12
N VAL A 677 -18.04 11.85 37.13
CA VAL A 677 -17.29 10.74 36.51
C VAL A 677 -17.06 9.55 37.47
N LEU A 678 -17.11 9.79 38.78
CA LEU A 678 -16.81 8.79 39.81
C LEU A 678 -17.63 7.49 39.72
N PRO A 679 -18.96 7.50 39.48
CA PRO A 679 -19.74 6.26 39.40
C PRO A 679 -19.26 5.31 38.30
N GLY A 680 -18.91 5.87 37.13
CA GLY A 680 -18.39 5.08 36.00
C GLY A 680 -17.03 4.46 36.30
N LEU A 681 -16.15 5.20 37.00
CA LEU A 681 -14.85 4.68 37.41
C LEU A 681 -14.96 3.63 38.53
N ARG A 682 -15.85 3.82 39.51
CA ARG A 682 -16.09 2.85 40.58
C ARG A 682 -16.58 1.49 40.03
N ALA A 683 -17.42 1.52 39.00
CA ALA A 683 -17.92 0.30 38.35
C ALA A 683 -16.81 -0.54 37.67
N CYS A 684 -15.68 0.07 37.33
CA CYS A 684 -14.56 -0.58 36.66
C CYS A 684 -13.27 -0.56 37.50
N ALA A 685 -13.37 -0.37 38.82
CA ALA A 685 -12.21 -0.13 39.69
C ALA A 685 -11.18 -1.28 39.71
N ASP A 686 -11.61 -2.52 39.44
CA ASP A 686 -10.73 -3.69 39.41
C ASP A 686 -9.98 -3.85 38.08
N ARG A 687 -10.19 -2.95 37.12
CA ARG A 687 -9.57 -2.95 35.79
C ARG A 687 -8.42 -1.95 35.71
N HIS A 688 -7.69 -1.99 34.61
CA HIS A 688 -6.66 -1.02 34.23
C HIS A 688 -7.15 -0.15 33.06
N VAL A 689 -6.72 1.10 33.05
CA VAL A 689 -7.02 2.06 31.99
C VAL A 689 -6.19 1.72 30.75
N VAL A 690 -6.86 1.47 29.63
CA VAL A 690 -6.26 1.22 28.31
C VAL A 690 -6.89 2.16 27.29
N PHE A 691 -6.09 2.71 26.39
CA PHE A 691 -6.55 3.57 25.30
C PHE A 691 -6.55 2.75 24.02
N GLY A 692 -7.70 2.64 23.36
CA GLY A 692 -7.74 1.94 22.08
C GLY A 692 -7.41 0.45 22.24
N ILE A 693 -7.02 -0.18 21.14
CA ILE A 693 -6.54 -1.57 21.13
C ILE A 693 -5.08 -1.61 21.61
N GLY A 694 -4.83 -1.15 22.85
CA GLY A 694 -3.50 -1.17 23.49
C GLY A 694 -2.54 -0.06 23.07
N ALA A 695 -3.04 1.05 22.52
CA ALA A 695 -2.22 2.17 22.07
C ALA A 695 -1.65 3.03 23.23
N ASN A 696 -2.24 2.93 24.42
CA ASN A 696 -1.68 3.48 25.65
C ASN A 696 -2.29 2.79 26.89
N GLY A 697 -1.67 2.91 28.06
CA GLY A 697 -2.16 2.36 29.32
C GLY A 697 -1.75 3.22 30.53
N TRP A 698 -2.65 3.34 31.50
CA TRP A 698 -2.58 4.31 32.59
C TRP A 698 -2.73 3.66 34.00
N GLY A 699 -2.42 2.37 34.11
CA GLY A 699 -2.50 1.62 35.37
C GLY A 699 -3.94 1.43 35.87
N SER A 700 -4.10 1.09 37.15
CA SER A 700 -5.39 0.76 37.76
C SER A 700 -6.41 1.91 37.71
N VAL A 701 -7.65 1.60 37.31
CA VAL A 701 -8.80 2.52 37.31
C VAL A 701 -9.11 3.03 38.72
N ALA A 702 -8.84 2.21 39.76
CA ALA A 702 -9.07 2.59 41.15
C ALA A 702 -8.32 3.87 41.55
N ARG A 703 -7.16 4.16 40.93
CA ARG A 703 -6.42 5.41 41.19
C ARG A 703 -7.27 6.63 40.84
N TYR A 704 -7.85 6.62 39.64
CA TYR A 704 -8.64 7.73 39.13
C TYR A 704 -9.98 7.84 39.85
N ALA A 705 -10.58 6.71 40.24
CA ALA A 705 -11.74 6.70 41.11
C ALA A 705 -11.42 7.33 42.49
N GLY A 706 -10.23 7.04 43.05
CA GLY A 706 -9.76 7.62 44.31
C GLY A 706 -9.56 9.12 44.22
N LEU A 707 -8.87 9.60 43.17
CA LEU A 707 -8.69 11.02 42.88
C LEU A 707 -10.03 11.77 42.74
N ALA A 708 -10.99 11.18 42.03
CA ALA A 708 -12.32 11.76 41.87
C ALA A 708 -13.11 11.77 43.21
N ALA A 709 -13.02 10.70 44.01
CA ALA A 709 -13.66 10.65 45.32
C ALA A 709 -13.12 11.75 46.25
N CYS A 710 -11.80 11.88 46.37
CA CYS A 710 -11.15 12.95 47.13
C CYS A 710 -11.58 14.34 46.65
N ALA A 711 -11.56 14.59 45.34
CA ALA A 711 -11.94 15.88 44.75
C ALA A 711 -13.44 16.20 44.92
N SER A 712 -14.29 15.18 45.04
CA SER A 712 -15.73 15.34 45.33
C SER A 712 -16.05 15.50 46.83
N GLY A 713 -15.04 15.37 47.71
CA GLY A 713 -15.16 15.54 49.17
C GLY A 713 -15.27 14.23 49.97
N ASP A 714 -15.27 13.06 49.33
CA ASP A 714 -15.32 11.74 49.96
C ASP A 714 -13.90 11.17 50.13
N VAL A 715 -13.13 11.79 51.04
CA VAL A 715 -11.70 11.52 51.23
C VAL A 715 -11.44 10.08 51.70
N ASP A 716 -12.23 9.57 52.64
CA ASP A 716 -12.05 8.21 53.18
C ASP A 716 -12.22 7.14 52.09
N ALA A 717 -13.27 7.26 51.26
CA ALA A 717 -13.44 6.37 50.12
C ALA A 717 -12.34 6.57 49.07
N GLY A 718 -11.85 7.80 48.90
CA GLY A 718 -10.74 8.12 48.02
C GLY A 718 -9.45 7.41 48.41
N VAL A 719 -9.06 7.47 49.69
CA VAL A 719 -7.89 6.78 50.23
C VAL A 719 -8.01 5.26 50.04
N ALA A 720 -9.17 4.67 50.37
CA ALA A 720 -9.38 3.23 50.18
C ALA A 720 -9.24 2.79 48.70
N LEU A 721 -9.66 3.63 47.76
CA LEU A 721 -9.49 3.37 46.33
C LEU A 721 -8.04 3.53 45.86
N LEU A 722 -7.30 4.50 46.41
CA LEU A 722 -5.86 4.67 46.15
C LEU A 722 -5.05 3.47 46.68
N GLU A 723 -5.32 2.99 47.90
CA GLU A 723 -4.69 1.78 48.45
C GLU A 723 -4.95 0.56 47.57
N ARG A 724 -6.18 0.39 47.08
CA ARG A 724 -6.52 -0.65 46.10
C ARG A 724 -5.73 -0.49 44.81
N ALA A 725 -5.57 0.74 44.33
CA ALA A 725 -4.79 1.01 43.12
C ALA A 725 -3.31 0.66 43.29
N VAL A 726 -2.72 0.93 44.45
CA VAL A 726 -1.34 0.52 44.79
C VAL A 726 -1.23 -0.99 44.71
N ALA A 727 -2.11 -1.73 45.39
CA ALA A 727 -2.10 -3.19 45.40
C ALA A 727 -2.26 -3.78 43.98
N ALA A 728 -3.20 -3.25 43.19
CA ALA A 728 -3.45 -3.70 41.82
C ALA A 728 -2.25 -3.44 40.91
N ASN A 729 -1.68 -2.24 40.95
CA ASN A 729 -0.52 -1.88 40.13
C ASN A 729 0.74 -2.66 40.55
N ASP A 730 0.97 -2.88 41.84
CA ASP A 730 2.09 -3.71 42.32
C ASP A 730 1.96 -5.16 41.85
N ALA A 731 0.77 -5.75 41.96
CA ALA A 731 0.50 -7.12 41.51
C ALA A 731 0.71 -7.28 40.00
N ALA A 732 0.31 -6.28 39.20
CA ALA A 732 0.53 -6.25 37.77
C ALA A 732 1.98 -5.88 37.39
N GLY A 733 2.76 -5.35 38.33
CA GLY A 733 4.10 -4.82 38.11
C GLY A 733 4.12 -3.55 37.24
N VAL A 734 3.09 -2.72 37.37
CA VAL A 734 2.94 -1.39 36.74
C VAL A 734 3.60 -0.35 37.64
N ARG A 735 4.94 -0.34 37.68
CA ARG A 735 5.72 0.39 38.71
C ARG A 735 5.46 1.89 38.75
N PRO A 736 5.43 2.63 37.62
CA PRO A 736 5.22 4.08 37.65
C PRO A 736 3.87 4.44 38.25
N PHE A 737 2.80 3.74 37.87
CA PHE A 737 1.46 4.02 38.37
C PHE A 737 1.24 3.54 39.81
N ALA A 738 1.98 2.54 40.28
CA ALA A 738 2.05 2.21 41.70
C ALA A 738 2.73 3.33 42.53
N ALA A 739 3.74 4.00 41.98
CA ALA A 739 4.37 5.15 42.62
C ALA A 739 3.42 6.36 42.65
N TRP A 740 2.77 6.66 41.52
CA TRP A 740 1.78 7.73 41.45
C TRP A 740 0.61 7.52 42.41
N ALA A 741 0.08 6.30 42.52
CA ALA A 741 -1.01 5.99 43.46
C ALA A 741 -0.61 6.07 44.95
N ARG A 742 0.69 6.00 45.28
CA ARG A 742 1.19 6.23 46.65
C ARG A 742 1.46 7.71 46.92
N PHE A 743 1.72 8.48 45.87
CA PHE A 743 1.98 9.91 45.95
C PHE A 743 0.68 10.70 46.10
N ASP A 744 -0.32 10.34 45.30
CA ASP A 744 -1.69 10.84 45.42
C ASP A 744 -2.33 10.34 46.73
#